data_AF-A0ABD0LBT4-F1
#
_entry.id   AF-A0ABD0LBT4-F1
#
_cell.length_a   1.000
_cell.length_b   1.000
_cell.length_c   1.000
_cell.angle_alpha   90.00
_cell.angle_beta   90.00
_cell.angle_gamma   90.00
#
_symmetry.space_group_name_H-M   'P 1'
#
loop_
_entity.id
_entity.type
_entity.pdbx_description
1 polymer ?
#
loop_
_entity_poly.entity_id
_entity_poly.type
_entity_poly.pdbx_seq_one_letter_code
_entity_poly.pdbx_strand_id
1 'polypeptide(L)'
;RMGLDLASGGERESLPITSMPAHDNFALRSTLIFLIAMQIDAAVRWASDNKAYFFSQGQAIVYSDDYEAEENVFSVSEIASGFPTHIQAAVRWFGRGRSFYFHGCFVYKLNERRKRLRRGNIRRLGLPCDVNAAVNTGQEVLVFKGCRYVSSGCRYWRIGRNNSRRASPGGNNSDLGLPCDVNAALAWHNGTVYVVKDDVIWTPASEESPARSVHIDAWSLCSWDICEGNSRAELVEELQDNHTCNGDRRFCSLRFDQTTLAGSHNAGSGFDTGTGFMLFGCWIRNHGLSVLEQLRLGVRYLDVDPGWEQCGLLGTYHNFVCGGPVCRMLKQVKQFLSENRHEVVAINFNHEMTNHDLVLPALIRHVTSQLHQYLNSHLRTVGMWPDLGHAVRSNKRLFVIIDDSVEQLPSYRTHWWIHSERLLRSTWRGDVSVGGDCDSVLVAARRECERKAGASLLEVAIFGTSTSCVTTIADLCLPLVHEVARDCGKARHVQGKAPNVLLVDYPERATSEAGFVTSAAYFQNIRNLARLRQDQCEVRLDSAIKEPGNNPHVVIFSGPRAVLFNWETKLQEPVPTRTVTAIGVDQVDASFLTQRADGLEFCSTTGCDLYCSSVTNPTNTTYSNLSSLGLPCNMDAAFTKGTNTYLFKGCQYWQRSADGHVTGPQPTTDFSLPCDLSAALRAPDGKTYFFKGENYWSYTDEGGLSTAKDILDWSADFLHCD
;
A
#
# COMPACT_ATOMS: atom_id res chain seq x y z
N ARG A 1 -62.16 16.73 -31.26
CA ARG A 1 -62.55 16.07 -32.54
C ARG A 1 -61.27 15.47 -33.10
N MET A 2 -61.02 14.17 -32.83
CA MET A 2 -61.11 13.04 -33.81
C MET A 2 -60.25 13.31 -35.06
N GLY A 3 -59.35 12.48 -35.58
CA GLY A 3 -58.89 11.09 -35.39
C GLY A 3 -57.75 10.88 -36.44
N LEU A 4 -56.80 9.94 -36.24
CA LEU A 4 -56.61 8.68 -37.02
C LEU A 4 -56.65 8.88 -38.57
N ASP A 5 -55.75 8.39 -39.44
CA ASP A 5 -54.76 7.31 -39.36
C ASP A 5 -53.89 7.25 -40.67
N LEU A 6 -52.81 6.45 -40.64
CA LEU A 6 -52.13 5.70 -41.74
C LEU A 6 -51.13 6.34 -42.76
N ALA A 7 -49.84 6.04 -42.51
CA ALA A 7 -48.80 5.39 -43.34
C ALA A 7 -48.63 5.64 -44.86
N SER A 8 -47.39 5.98 -45.28
CA SER A 8 -46.48 5.14 -46.13
C SER A 8 -45.43 5.94 -46.93
N GLY A 9 -44.20 5.40 -47.03
CA GLY A 9 -43.15 5.71 -48.03
C GLY A 9 -42.45 7.08 -47.87
N GLY A 10 -41.14 7.26 -47.96
CA GLY A 10 -40.10 6.55 -48.69
C GLY A 10 -39.17 7.61 -49.28
N GLU A 11 -38.00 7.76 -48.65
CA GLU A 11 -36.74 8.38 -49.12
C GLU A 11 -36.74 9.50 -50.19
N ARG A 12 -36.30 10.70 -49.77
CA ARG A 12 -35.07 11.41 -50.22
C ARG A 12 -35.23 12.90 -49.93
N GLU A 13 -34.47 13.42 -48.98
CA GLU A 13 -34.24 14.86 -48.89
C GLU A 13 -32.76 15.20 -48.83
N SER A 14 -32.41 16.01 -49.81
CA SER A 14 -31.24 16.85 -49.98
C SER A 14 -30.94 17.71 -48.75
N LEU A 15 -29.68 17.69 -48.30
CA LEU A 15 -29.13 18.68 -47.39
C LEU A 15 -28.81 19.98 -48.13
N PRO A 16 -29.30 21.16 -47.68
CA PRO A 16 -28.68 22.42 -48.04
C PRO A 16 -27.58 22.78 -47.04
N ILE A 17 -26.48 23.26 -47.61
CA ILE A 17 -25.33 23.84 -46.91
C ILE A 17 -25.73 25.22 -46.39
N THR A 18 -25.59 25.44 -45.08
CA THR A 18 -25.41 26.80 -44.52
C THR A 18 -24.29 26.79 -43.50
N SER A 19 -23.27 27.58 -43.82
CA SER A 19 -22.06 27.90 -43.08
C SER A 19 -22.31 28.56 -41.72
N MET A 20 -21.54 28.17 -40.69
CA MET A 20 -21.26 28.99 -39.51
C MET A 20 -19.84 28.70 -38.94
N PRO A 21 -19.25 29.65 -38.19
CA PRO A 21 -17.82 29.96 -38.21
C PRO A 21 -16.97 29.16 -37.23
N ALA A 22 -15.67 29.12 -37.50
CA ALA A 22 -14.64 28.58 -36.63
C ALA A 22 -14.49 29.43 -35.37
N HIS A 23 -14.63 28.82 -34.19
CA HIS A 23 -13.90 29.15 -32.96
C HIS A 23 -14.01 27.99 -31.96
N ASP A 24 -12.91 27.82 -31.22
CA ASP A 24 -12.57 26.83 -30.20
C ASP A 24 -13.71 26.17 -29.42
N ASN A 25 -13.65 24.84 -29.29
CA ASN A 25 -14.20 24.06 -28.16
C ASN A 25 -13.74 22.59 -28.25
N PHE A 26 -12.67 22.24 -27.53
CA PHE A 26 -12.37 20.85 -27.18
C PHE A 26 -12.65 20.67 -25.69
N ALA A 27 -13.93 20.51 -25.35
CA ALA A 27 -14.38 20.08 -24.04
C ALA A 27 -15.59 19.14 -24.16
N LEU A 28 -15.33 17.88 -23.80
CA LEU A 28 -16.20 16.97 -23.05
C LEU A 28 -17.59 16.64 -23.62
N ARG A 29 -17.74 15.41 -24.13
CA ARG A 29 -18.97 14.64 -23.96
C ARG A 29 -18.68 13.37 -23.15
N SER A 30 -19.46 13.21 -22.08
CA SER A 30 -19.45 12.09 -21.14
C SER A 30 -19.88 10.79 -21.79
N THR A 31 -19.00 9.81 -21.80
CA THR A 31 -19.24 8.36 -21.79
C THR A 31 -17.90 7.76 -21.32
N LEU A 32 -17.87 6.61 -20.63
CA LEU A 32 -16.65 5.96 -20.14
C LEU A 32 -15.42 6.33 -20.98
N ILE A 33 -14.47 7.09 -20.41
CA ILE A 33 -13.17 7.26 -21.06
C ILE A 33 -12.57 5.85 -21.02
N PHE A 34 -12.72 5.11 -22.11
CA PHE A 34 -11.70 4.16 -22.48
C PHE A 34 -10.41 4.94 -22.37
N LEU A 35 -9.58 4.63 -21.37
CA LEU A 35 -8.17 4.96 -21.46
C LEU A 35 -7.76 4.46 -22.84
N ILE A 36 -7.53 5.38 -23.77
CA ILE A 36 -7.07 4.99 -25.09
C ILE A 36 -5.65 4.55 -24.82
N ALA A 37 -5.46 3.25 -24.68
CA ALA A 37 -4.16 2.67 -24.47
C ALA A 37 -3.24 3.15 -25.61
N MET A 38 -2.08 3.68 -25.24
CA MET A 38 -1.17 4.37 -26.12
C MET A 38 0.01 3.45 -26.45
N GLN A 39 0.63 3.70 -27.59
CA GLN A 39 1.85 3.02 -28.00
C GLN A 39 2.90 4.08 -28.35
N ILE A 40 4.16 3.84 -28.03
CA ILE A 40 5.24 4.73 -28.47
C ILE A 40 5.47 4.50 -29.96
N ASP A 41 4.88 5.36 -30.79
CA ASP A 41 4.93 5.25 -32.26
C ASP A 41 6.25 5.73 -32.85
N ALA A 42 6.97 6.61 -32.14
CA ALA A 42 8.30 7.04 -32.51
C ALA A 42 9.04 7.63 -31.31
N ALA A 43 10.36 7.65 -31.38
CA ALA A 43 11.20 8.32 -30.40
C ALA A 43 12.38 8.99 -31.10
N VAL A 44 12.84 10.13 -30.60
CA VAL A 44 14.08 10.76 -31.08
C VAL A 44 14.71 11.59 -29.98
N ARG A 45 16.04 11.56 -29.90
CA ARG A 45 16.80 12.49 -29.08
C ARG A 45 17.19 13.71 -29.89
N TRP A 46 16.73 14.89 -29.49
CA TRP A 46 17.04 16.12 -30.20
C TRP A 46 18.47 16.58 -29.99
N ALA A 47 19.04 17.25 -30.98
CA ALA A 47 20.38 17.81 -30.90
C ALA A 47 20.40 19.19 -30.23
N SER A 48 19.26 19.89 -30.23
CA SER A 48 19.15 21.27 -29.75
C SER A 48 19.24 21.41 -28.22
N ASP A 49 18.60 20.50 -27.50
CA ASP A 49 18.45 20.47 -26.04
C ASP A 49 18.99 19.18 -25.42
N ASN A 50 19.38 18.21 -26.26
CA ASN A 50 19.81 16.89 -25.83
C ASN A 50 18.74 16.15 -25.02
N LYS A 51 17.44 16.35 -25.27
CA LYS A 51 16.36 15.61 -24.59
C LYS A 51 15.78 14.50 -25.46
N ALA A 52 15.26 13.46 -24.82
CA ALA A 52 14.51 12.41 -25.50
C ALA A 52 13.05 12.86 -25.69
N TYR A 53 12.54 12.67 -26.90
CA TYR A 53 11.16 12.95 -27.26
C TYR A 53 10.51 11.64 -27.67
N PHE A 54 9.40 11.31 -27.02
CA PHE A 54 8.54 10.19 -27.36
C PHE A 54 7.29 10.71 -28.05
N PHE A 55 6.79 9.99 -29.05
CA PHE A 55 5.62 10.37 -29.84
C PHE A 55 4.60 9.26 -29.80
N SER A 56 3.35 9.63 -29.61
CA SER A 56 2.24 8.71 -29.71
C SER A 56 1.04 9.48 -30.23
N GLN A 57 0.48 9.01 -31.34
CA GLN A 57 -0.60 9.69 -32.06
C GLN A 57 -0.22 11.18 -32.28
N GLY A 58 -1.08 12.10 -31.86
CA GLY A 58 -0.88 13.55 -31.97
C GLY A 58 -0.17 14.20 -30.77
N GLN A 59 0.42 13.42 -29.85
CA GLN A 59 1.10 13.95 -28.66
C GLN A 59 2.58 13.61 -28.64
N ALA A 60 3.34 14.43 -27.90
CA ALA A 60 4.73 14.16 -27.58
C ALA A 60 4.98 14.33 -26.07
N ILE A 61 5.85 13.46 -25.54
CA ILE A 61 6.45 13.60 -24.21
C ILE A 61 7.91 13.99 -24.37
N VAL A 62 8.34 15.02 -23.64
CA VAL A 62 9.75 15.32 -23.41
C VAL A 62 10.20 14.58 -22.16
N TYR A 63 11.32 13.87 -22.22
CA TYR A 63 11.91 13.17 -21.10
C TYR A 63 13.22 13.82 -20.69
N SER A 64 13.36 14.06 -19.38
CA SER A 64 14.57 14.57 -18.75
C SER A 64 15.40 13.41 -18.21
N ASP A 65 16.67 13.35 -18.60
CA ASP A 65 17.61 12.40 -17.98
C ASP A 65 18.05 12.85 -16.60
N ASP A 66 18.03 14.15 -16.31
CA ASP A 66 18.42 14.69 -15.00
C ASP A 66 17.44 14.27 -13.90
N TYR A 67 16.16 14.17 -14.27
CA TYR A 67 15.09 13.70 -13.38
C TYR A 67 14.69 12.25 -13.62
N GLU A 68 15.22 11.64 -14.70
CA GLU A 68 14.82 10.32 -15.18
C GLU A 68 13.29 10.14 -15.20
N ALA A 69 12.60 11.15 -15.76
CA ALA A 69 11.15 11.21 -15.87
C ALA A 69 10.69 12.16 -16.98
N GLU A 70 9.40 12.07 -17.31
CA GLU A 70 8.76 13.06 -18.17
C GLU A 70 8.87 14.47 -17.59
N GLU A 71 9.17 15.43 -18.46
CA GLU A 71 9.32 16.85 -18.13
C GLU A 71 8.16 17.67 -18.68
N ASN A 72 7.63 17.30 -19.85
CA ASN A 72 6.51 18.00 -20.47
C ASN A 72 5.74 17.08 -21.42
N VAL A 73 4.43 17.33 -21.58
CA VAL A 73 3.53 16.63 -22.51
C VAL A 73 2.71 17.65 -23.28
N PHE A 74 2.73 17.56 -24.61
CA PHE A 74 2.16 18.59 -25.47
C PHE A 74 1.73 18.04 -26.83
N SER A 75 0.94 18.81 -27.58
CA SER A 75 0.49 18.42 -28.92
C SER A 75 1.62 18.55 -29.93
N VAL A 76 1.77 17.58 -30.83
CA VAL A 76 2.79 17.64 -31.89
C VAL A 76 2.60 18.83 -32.84
N SER A 77 1.39 19.41 -32.88
CA SER A 77 1.12 20.64 -33.64
C SER A 77 1.90 21.85 -33.12
N GLU A 78 2.30 21.84 -31.84
CA GLU A 78 3.09 22.91 -31.22
C GLU A 78 4.57 22.86 -31.64
N ILE A 79 5.04 21.73 -32.20
CA ILE A 79 6.43 21.58 -32.67
C ILE A 79 6.71 22.46 -33.88
N ALA A 80 5.81 22.45 -34.87
CA ALA A 80 5.92 23.24 -36.08
C ALA A 80 4.59 23.24 -36.84
N SER A 81 4.30 24.32 -37.56
CA SER A 81 3.16 24.35 -38.49
C SER A 81 3.26 23.22 -39.52
N GLY A 82 2.19 22.44 -39.64
CA GLY A 82 2.08 21.31 -40.58
C GLY A 82 2.83 20.05 -40.15
N PHE A 83 3.18 19.93 -38.87
CA PHE A 83 3.78 18.73 -38.31
C PHE A 83 2.79 17.54 -38.35
N PRO A 84 3.21 16.34 -38.78
CA PRO A 84 2.30 15.21 -38.91
C PRO A 84 1.77 14.76 -37.55
N THR A 85 0.47 14.47 -37.49
CA THR A 85 -0.22 13.98 -36.27
C THR A 85 -0.10 12.47 -36.05
N HIS A 86 0.57 11.74 -36.95
CA HIS A 86 0.82 10.31 -36.82
C HIS A 86 2.23 10.04 -37.33
N ILE A 87 3.19 9.83 -36.45
CA ILE A 87 4.58 9.59 -36.83
C ILE A 87 4.86 8.10 -36.66
N GLN A 88 5.41 7.45 -37.68
CA GLN A 88 5.78 6.03 -37.60
C GLN A 88 7.24 5.84 -37.23
N ALA A 89 8.09 6.85 -37.45
CA ALA A 89 9.48 6.82 -37.02
C ALA A 89 10.02 8.25 -36.92
N ALA A 90 10.96 8.47 -36.00
CA ALA A 90 11.67 9.73 -35.85
C ALA A 90 13.16 9.43 -35.70
N VAL A 91 14.03 10.31 -36.20
CA VAL A 91 15.47 10.12 -36.07
C VAL A 91 16.21 11.44 -36.07
N ARG A 92 17.24 11.52 -35.23
CA ARG A 92 18.20 12.62 -35.29
C ARG A 92 19.00 12.51 -36.57
N TRP A 93 19.01 13.54 -37.39
CA TRP A 93 19.75 13.54 -38.64
C TRP A 93 21.20 14.01 -38.44
N PHE A 94 22.06 13.72 -39.41
CA PHE A 94 23.44 14.20 -39.41
C PHE A 94 23.50 15.74 -39.41
N GLY A 95 24.44 16.28 -38.63
CA GLY A 95 24.63 17.72 -38.45
C GLY A 95 23.92 18.27 -37.22
N ARG A 96 24.11 19.57 -36.92
CA ARG A 96 23.51 20.21 -35.74
C ARG A 96 22.05 20.60 -35.99
N GLY A 97 21.16 20.23 -35.07
CA GLY A 97 19.79 20.73 -34.98
C GLY A 97 18.83 20.26 -36.07
N ARG A 98 18.97 19.00 -36.52
CA ARG A 98 18.12 18.42 -37.58
C ARG A 98 17.55 17.09 -37.13
N SER A 99 16.24 16.93 -37.24
CA SER A 99 15.53 15.67 -37.02
C SER A 99 14.57 15.39 -38.17
N PHE A 100 14.46 14.11 -38.53
CA PHE A 100 13.60 13.63 -39.62
C PHE A 100 12.48 12.78 -39.00
N TYR A 101 11.25 12.98 -39.49
CA TYR A 101 10.06 12.26 -39.05
C TYR A 101 9.41 11.60 -40.26
N PHE A 102 8.96 10.37 -40.11
CA PHE A 102 8.45 9.55 -41.21
C PHE A 102 6.97 9.25 -41.00
N HIS A 103 6.21 9.37 -42.10
CA HIS A 103 4.79 9.02 -42.14
C HIS A 103 4.41 8.64 -43.57
N GLY A 104 3.98 7.39 -43.76
CA GLY A 104 3.67 6.83 -45.06
C GLY A 104 4.87 6.86 -45.99
N CYS A 105 4.70 7.52 -47.15
CA CYS A 105 5.76 7.73 -48.12
C CYS A 105 6.50 9.07 -47.96
N PHE A 106 6.27 9.80 -46.86
CA PHE A 106 6.82 11.13 -46.64
C PHE A 106 7.88 11.15 -45.54
N VAL A 107 8.86 12.04 -45.72
CA VAL A 107 9.83 12.41 -44.69
C VAL A 107 9.73 13.90 -44.41
N TYR A 108 9.51 14.27 -43.16
CA TYR A 108 9.39 15.63 -42.68
C TYR A 108 10.71 16.02 -42.00
N LYS A 109 11.40 17.02 -42.58
CA LYS A 109 12.72 17.48 -42.15
C LYS A 109 12.54 18.70 -41.27
N LEU A 110 12.77 18.56 -39.97
CA LEU A 110 12.65 19.62 -39.00
C LEU A 110 14.01 20.28 -38.76
N ASN A 111 14.02 21.61 -38.74
CA ASN A 111 15.07 22.36 -38.05
C ASN A 111 14.60 22.59 -36.60
N GLU A 112 15.25 21.94 -35.65
CA GLU A 112 14.80 21.87 -34.25
C GLU A 112 14.73 23.26 -33.60
N ARG A 113 15.73 24.12 -33.86
CA ARG A 113 15.80 25.47 -33.29
C ARG A 113 14.84 26.46 -33.94
N ARG A 114 14.72 26.42 -35.27
CA ARG A 114 13.86 27.33 -36.03
C ARG A 114 12.42 26.86 -36.14
N LYS A 115 12.10 25.67 -35.61
CA LYS A 115 10.78 25.04 -35.67
C LYS A 115 10.18 25.04 -37.09
N ARG A 116 11.06 24.87 -38.10
CA ARG A 116 10.69 24.91 -39.52
C ARG A 116 10.69 23.51 -40.11
N LEU A 117 9.54 23.11 -40.62
CA LEU A 117 9.33 21.80 -41.24
C LEU A 117 9.38 21.88 -42.76
N ARG A 118 9.98 20.87 -43.40
CA ARG A 118 9.92 20.67 -44.86
C ARG A 118 9.57 19.24 -45.20
N ARG A 119 8.52 19.03 -45.99
CA ARG A 119 8.12 17.71 -46.48
C ARG A 119 8.98 17.28 -47.67
N GLY A 120 9.35 16.01 -47.71
CA GLY A 120 10.01 15.35 -48.83
C GLY A 120 9.45 13.94 -49.05
N ASN A 121 9.91 13.28 -50.11
CA ASN A 121 9.52 11.90 -50.44
C ASN A 121 10.59 10.91 -49.94
N ILE A 122 10.17 9.89 -49.19
CA ILE A 122 11.05 8.90 -48.55
C ILE A 122 11.84 8.08 -49.57
N ARG A 123 11.28 7.81 -50.75
CA ARG A 123 11.93 7.04 -51.82
C ARG A 123 13.18 7.72 -52.37
N ARG A 124 13.29 9.05 -52.23
CA ARG A 124 14.53 9.78 -52.59
C ARG A 124 15.71 9.43 -51.70
N LEU A 125 15.46 8.87 -50.51
CA LEU A 125 16.49 8.32 -49.62
C LEU A 125 16.77 6.84 -49.90
N GLY A 126 16.11 6.20 -50.89
CA GLY A 126 16.25 4.76 -51.13
C GLY A 126 15.55 3.88 -50.09
N LEU A 127 14.64 4.44 -49.31
CA LEU A 127 13.89 3.75 -48.26
C LEU A 127 12.47 3.36 -48.75
N PRO A 128 11.88 2.26 -48.23
CA PRO A 128 10.47 1.93 -48.47
C PRO A 128 9.54 2.92 -47.76
N CYS A 129 8.25 2.91 -48.11
CA CYS A 129 7.23 3.61 -47.33
C CYS A 129 6.91 2.86 -46.03
N ASP A 130 6.27 3.53 -45.08
CA ASP A 130 5.75 2.95 -43.84
C ASP A 130 6.83 2.32 -42.95
N VAL A 131 8.00 2.97 -42.88
CA VAL A 131 9.08 2.56 -41.97
C VAL A 131 8.61 2.57 -40.52
N ASN A 132 9.10 1.64 -39.74
CA ASN A 132 8.61 1.31 -38.40
C ASN A 132 9.37 1.99 -37.27
N ALA A 133 10.68 2.23 -37.45
CA ALA A 133 11.51 2.94 -36.49
C ALA A 133 12.78 3.41 -37.18
N ALA A 134 13.49 4.38 -36.59
CA ALA A 134 14.79 4.80 -37.08
C ALA A 134 15.66 5.32 -35.93
N VAL A 135 16.97 5.06 -35.98
CA VAL A 135 17.91 5.50 -34.94
C VAL A 135 19.24 5.91 -35.57
N ASN A 136 19.87 6.93 -34.99
CA ASN A 136 21.20 7.38 -35.39
C ASN A 136 22.24 6.88 -34.39
N THR A 137 23.19 6.06 -34.85
CA THR A 137 24.27 5.47 -34.04
C THR A 137 25.52 6.38 -33.97
N GLY A 138 25.46 7.57 -34.59
CA GLY A 138 26.57 8.51 -34.73
C GLY A 138 27.35 8.36 -36.05
N GLN A 139 27.54 7.13 -36.51
CA GLN A 139 28.19 6.81 -37.79
C GLN A 139 27.20 6.55 -38.92
N GLU A 140 26.04 6.00 -38.58
CA GLU A 140 24.98 5.70 -39.54
C GLU A 140 23.59 5.90 -38.93
N VAL A 141 22.59 5.97 -39.81
CA VAL A 141 21.19 5.89 -39.43
C VAL A 141 20.69 4.51 -39.83
N LEU A 142 20.19 3.76 -38.85
CA LEU A 142 19.45 2.52 -39.05
C LEU A 142 17.97 2.85 -39.20
N VAL A 143 17.31 2.23 -40.17
CA VAL A 143 15.87 2.38 -40.41
C VAL A 143 15.24 0.99 -40.49
N PHE A 144 14.24 0.72 -39.68
CA PHE A 144 13.61 -0.60 -39.54
C PHE A 144 12.28 -0.65 -40.30
N LYS A 145 11.97 -1.80 -40.90
CA LYS A 145 10.67 -2.12 -41.52
C LYS A 145 10.29 -3.58 -41.23
N GLY A 146 9.10 -3.79 -40.68
CA GLY A 146 8.54 -5.12 -40.46
C GLY A 146 7.66 -5.65 -41.59
N CYS A 147 7.10 -6.85 -41.37
CA CYS A 147 6.61 -7.76 -42.40
C CYS A 147 5.24 -7.42 -42.97
N ARG A 148 4.49 -6.47 -42.40
CA ARG A 148 3.08 -6.22 -42.77
C ARG A 148 2.85 -5.90 -44.26
N TYR A 149 3.91 -5.62 -45.03
CA TYR A 149 3.85 -5.28 -46.46
C TYR A 149 4.98 -5.88 -47.33
N VAL A 150 5.84 -6.76 -46.80
CA VAL A 150 6.97 -7.31 -47.58
C VAL A 150 7.07 -8.81 -47.37
N SER A 151 6.96 -9.59 -48.45
CA SER A 151 7.09 -11.06 -48.48
C SER A 151 8.48 -11.61 -48.11
N SER A 152 9.38 -10.77 -47.59
CA SER A 152 10.83 -11.04 -47.55
C SER A 152 11.49 -10.82 -46.17
N GLY A 153 10.69 -10.78 -45.09
CA GLY A 153 11.15 -10.71 -43.70
C GLY A 153 11.32 -9.28 -43.16
N CYS A 154 11.48 -9.15 -41.83
CA CYS A 154 11.73 -7.87 -41.16
C CYS A 154 13.18 -7.43 -41.39
N ARG A 155 13.34 -6.27 -42.00
CA ARG A 155 14.64 -5.78 -42.47
C ARG A 155 14.96 -4.42 -41.91
N TYR A 156 16.24 -4.09 -41.94
CA TYR A 156 16.70 -2.74 -41.71
C TYR A 156 17.61 -2.24 -42.85
N TRP A 157 17.64 -0.92 -43.00
CA TRP A 157 18.47 -0.20 -43.96
C TRP A 157 19.47 0.66 -43.21
N ARG A 158 20.60 0.94 -43.86
CA ARG A 158 21.68 1.78 -43.35
C ARG A 158 21.81 3.03 -44.21
N ILE A 159 22.00 4.18 -43.56
CA ILE A 159 22.37 5.44 -44.22
C ILE A 159 23.64 5.95 -43.54
N GLY A 160 24.78 5.85 -44.21
CA GLY A 160 26.06 6.29 -43.67
C GLY A 160 26.18 7.82 -43.60
N ARG A 161 26.90 8.32 -42.60
CA ARG A 161 27.17 9.77 -42.42
C ARG A 161 27.81 10.41 -43.66
N ASN A 162 28.73 9.69 -44.30
CA ASN A 162 29.45 10.15 -45.49
C ASN A 162 28.61 10.05 -46.78
N ASN A 163 27.55 9.24 -46.80
CA ASN A 163 26.61 9.10 -47.91
C ASN A 163 25.15 9.27 -47.43
N SER A 164 24.87 10.42 -46.82
CA SER A 164 23.57 10.71 -46.18
C SER A 164 22.40 10.90 -47.15
N ARG A 165 22.57 10.64 -48.45
CA ARG A 165 21.53 10.86 -49.47
C ARG A 165 20.83 9.57 -49.89
N ARG A 166 21.41 8.40 -49.65
CA ARG A 166 20.88 7.12 -50.14
C ARG A 166 21.14 5.99 -49.15
N ALA A 167 20.10 5.22 -48.88
CA ALA A 167 20.14 4.04 -48.03
C ALA A 167 20.63 2.82 -48.81
N SER A 168 21.30 1.92 -48.10
CA SER A 168 21.64 0.57 -48.56
C SER A 168 20.96 -0.48 -47.67
N PRO A 169 20.65 -1.69 -48.18
CA PRO A 169 20.20 -2.80 -47.35
C PRO A 169 21.20 -3.09 -46.22
N GLY A 170 20.71 -3.29 -45.00
CA GLY A 170 21.54 -3.63 -43.83
C GLY A 170 21.52 -5.13 -43.52
N GLY A 171 20.33 -5.68 -43.27
CA GLY A 171 20.13 -7.08 -42.89
C GLY A 171 18.72 -7.34 -42.35
N ASN A 172 18.54 -8.42 -41.60
CA ASN A 172 17.30 -8.72 -40.88
C ASN A 172 17.34 -8.20 -39.44
N ASN A 173 16.18 -7.89 -38.85
CA ASN A 173 16.11 -7.47 -37.45
C ASN A 173 16.64 -8.54 -36.47
N SER A 174 16.43 -9.83 -36.80
CA SER A 174 16.93 -10.98 -36.04
C SER A 174 18.44 -10.99 -35.89
N ASP A 175 19.17 -10.43 -36.87
CA ASP A 175 20.63 -10.36 -36.85
C ASP A 175 21.14 -9.42 -35.74
N LEU A 176 20.26 -8.54 -35.25
CA LEU A 176 20.52 -7.63 -34.12
C LEU A 176 19.89 -8.13 -32.80
N GLY A 177 19.28 -9.32 -32.80
CA GLY A 177 18.52 -9.86 -31.67
C GLY A 177 17.22 -9.10 -31.39
N LEU A 178 16.65 -8.42 -32.39
CA LEU A 178 15.47 -7.58 -32.24
C LEU A 178 14.19 -8.25 -32.78
N PRO A 179 13.02 -7.95 -32.20
CA PRO A 179 11.75 -8.41 -32.75
C PRO A 179 11.41 -7.74 -34.09
N CYS A 180 10.42 -8.32 -34.76
CA CYS A 180 9.75 -7.73 -35.92
C CYS A 180 8.82 -6.58 -35.52
N ASP A 181 8.51 -5.71 -36.49
CA ASP A 181 7.50 -4.64 -36.35
C ASP A 181 7.68 -3.80 -35.08
N VAL A 182 8.94 -3.43 -34.78
CA VAL A 182 9.32 -2.51 -33.70
C VAL A 182 8.59 -1.18 -33.85
N ASN A 183 8.28 -0.52 -32.73
CA ASN A 183 7.47 0.71 -32.74
C ASN A 183 8.33 1.97 -32.74
N ALA A 184 9.45 1.97 -32.02
CA ALA A 184 10.32 3.13 -31.96
C ALA A 184 11.77 2.70 -31.74
N ALA A 185 12.70 3.61 -32.04
CA ALA A 185 14.10 3.44 -31.70
C ALA A 185 14.72 4.80 -31.40
N LEU A 186 15.62 4.87 -30.42
CA LEU A 186 16.39 6.07 -30.13
C LEU A 186 17.78 5.75 -29.61
N ALA A 187 18.69 6.72 -29.74
CA ALA A 187 19.97 6.70 -29.07
C ALA A 187 19.86 7.52 -27.77
N TRP A 188 20.29 6.92 -26.67
CA TRP A 188 20.30 7.52 -25.34
C TRP A 188 21.47 8.48 -25.15
N HIS A 189 21.53 9.18 -24.01
CA HIS A 189 22.58 10.19 -23.73
C HIS A 189 23.99 9.60 -23.73
N ASN A 190 24.13 8.34 -23.33
CA ASN A 190 25.39 7.60 -23.25
C ASN A 190 25.74 6.89 -24.58
N GLY A 191 24.93 7.08 -25.63
CA GLY A 191 25.11 6.44 -26.93
C GLY A 191 24.48 5.05 -27.05
N THR A 192 23.94 4.47 -25.97
CA THR A 192 23.22 3.19 -26.04
C THR A 192 21.98 3.33 -26.94
N VAL A 193 21.76 2.35 -27.82
CA VAL A 193 20.56 2.29 -28.66
C VAL A 193 19.48 1.51 -27.93
N TYR A 194 18.29 2.09 -27.85
CA TYR A 194 17.08 1.43 -27.36
C TYR A 194 16.07 1.30 -28.49
N VAL A 195 15.41 0.15 -28.56
CA VAL A 195 14.37 -0.17 -29.53
C VAL A 195 13.13 -0.60 -28.77
N VAL A 196 12.01 0.08 -28.96
CA VAL A 196 10.75 -0.19 -28.26
C VAL A 196 9.88 -1.08 -29.14
N LYS A 197 9.36 -2.15 -28.55
CA LYS A 197 8.30 -2.99 -29.12
C LYS A 197 7.25 -3.22 -28.04
N ASP A 198 6.05 -2.71 -28.28
CA ASP A 198 4.93 -2.73 -27.34
C ASP A 198 5.35 -2.11 -25.99
N ASP A 199 5.33 -2.90 -24.91
CA ASP A 199 5.73 -2.54 -23.54
C ASP A 199 7.18 -2.96 -23.20
N VAL A 200 7.96 -3.39 -24.18
CA VAL A 200 9.33 -3.90 -23.98
C VAL A 200 10.36 -3.00 -24.67
N ILE A 201 11.40 -2.64 -23.92
CA ILE A 201 12.57 -1.92 -24.40
C ILE A 201 13.69 -2.93 -24.64
N TRP A 202 14.23 -2.93 -25.86
CA TRP A 202 15.32 -3.80 -26.30
C TRP A 202 16.60 -3.00 -26.49
N THR A 203 17.71 -3.54 -26.00
CA THR A 203 19.07 -3.12 -26.36
C THR A 203 19.58 -4.09 -27.42
N PRO A 204 19.90 -3.63 -28.66
CA PRO A 204 20.41 -4.50 -29.72
C PRO A 204 21.71 -5.20 -29.35
N ALA A 205 21.95 -6.37 -29.94
CA ALA A 205 23.23 -7.07 -29.80
C ALA A 205 24.39 -6.25 -30.41
N SER A 206 25.56 -6.33 -29.77
CA SER A 206 26.82 -5.79 -30.26
C SER A 206 27.91 -6.88 -30.24
N GLU A 207 29.09 -6.58 -30.77
CA GLU A 207 30.25 -7.50 -30.67
C GLU A 207 30.63 -7.81 -29.21
N GLU A 208 30.30 -6.91 -28.28
CA GLU A 208 30.69 -6.99 -26.87
C GLU A 208 29.57 -7.53 -25.95
N SER A 209 28.32 -7.59 -26.42
CA SER A 209 27.19 -8.02 -25.57
C SER A 209 25.99 -8.53 -26.37
N PRO A 210 25.30 -9.59 -25.90
CA PRO A 210 24.05 -10.05 -26.50
C PRO A 210 22.94 -9.02 -26.28
N ALA A 211 21.88 -9.14 -27.09
CA ALA A 211 20.67 -8.32 -26.92
C ALA A 211 20.04 -8.54 -25.54
N ARG A 212 19.50 -7.47 -24.95
CA ARG A 212 18.81 -7.49 -23.65
C ARG A 212 17.46 -6.79 -23.75
N SER A 213 16.53 -7.15 -22.89
CA SER A 213 15.20 -6.54 -22.84
C SER A 213 14.77 -6.23 -21.41
N VAL A 214 14.07 -5.12 -21.22
CA VAL A 214 13.43 -4.72 -19.97
C VAL A 214 12.01 -4.20 -20.23
N HIS A 215 11.14 -4.30 -19.23
CA HIS A 215 9.80 -3.73 -19.31
C HIS A 215 9.87 -2.19 -19.33
N ILE A 216 8.91 -1.54 -20.00
CA ILE A 216 8.87 -0.08 -20.16
C ILE A 216 8.64 0.68 -18.84
N ASP A 217 8.20 -0.02 -17.80
CA ASP A 217 8.14 0.54 -16.45
C ASP A 217 9.50 0.91 -15.86
N ALA A 218 10.60 0.46 -16.48
CA ALA A 218 11.94 0.98 -16.20
C ALA A 218 12.11 2.47 -16.59
N TRP A 219 11.22 3.02 -17.43
CA TRP A 219 11.16 4.46 -17.74
C TRP A 219 9.98 5.12 -17.06
N SER A 220 10.20 6.27 -16.43
CA SER A 220 9.15 7.04 -15.76
C SER A 220 8.31 7.86 -16.75
N LEU A 221 7.56 7.17 -17.62
CA LEU A 221 6.52 7.70 -18.50
C LEU A 221 5.15 7.37 -17.91
N CYS A 222 4.41 8.39 -17.44
CA CYS A 222 3.12 8.21 -16.75
C CYS A 222 1.98 9.04 -17.32
N SER A 223 2.22 9.96 -18.25
CA SER A 223 1.14 10.65 -18.94
C SER A 223 0.37 9.76 -19.92
N TRP A 224 0.93 8.60 -20.27
CA TRP A 224 0.35 7.62 -21.19
C TRP A 224 0.12 6.29 -20.48
N ASP A 225 -1.03 5.68 -20.74
CA ASP A 225 -1.30 4.28 -20.40
C ASP A 225 -0.76 3.40 -21.54
N ILE A 226 0.47 2.92 -21.41
CA ILE A 226 1.14 2.21 -22.50
C ILE A 226 0.62 0.77 -22.55
N CYS A 227 0.10 0.35 -23.71
CA CYS A 227 -0.44 -0.99 -23.91
C CYS A 227 0.57 -2.06 -23.45
N GLU A 228 0.19 -2.88 -22.47
CA GLU A 228 0.89 -4.12 -22.18
C GLU A 228 0.72 -5.06 -23.40
N GLY A 229 1.81 -5.65 -23.89
CA GLY A 229 1.73 -6.65 -24.94
C GLY A 229 1.00 -7.91 -24.45
N ASN A 230 0.90 -8.95 -25.29
CA ASN A 230 0.43 -10.29 -24.87
C ASN A 230 1.32 -10.96 -23.77
N SER A 231 2.22 -10.21 -23.12
CA SER A 231 3.22 -10.59 -22.13
C SER A 231 2.68 -10.80 -20.71
N ARG A 232 1.40 -10.51 -20.44
CA ARG A 232 0.74 -10.95 -19.20
C ARG A 232 -0.58 -11.65 -19.53
N ALA A 233 -0.49 -12.96 -19.70
CA ALA A 233 -1.59 -13.80 -19.26
C ALA A 233 -1.76 -13.52 -17.77
N GLU A 234 -2.79 -12.75 -17.39
CA GLU A 234 -3.22 -12.69 -16.01
C GLU A 234 -3.48 -14.13 -15.56
N LEU A 235 -2.63 -14.61 -14.67
CA LEU A 235 -2.99 -15.68 -13.75
C LEU A 235 -4.19 -15.12 -12.95
N VAL A 236 -5.38 -15.39 -13.47
CA VAL A 236 -6.59 -15.45 -12.66
C VAL A 236 -6.40 -16.69 -11.79
N GLU A 237 -5.60 -16.57 -10.73
CA GLU A 237 -5.79 -17.45 -9.60
C GLU A 237 -7.19 -17.11 -9.07
N GLU A 238 -8.11 -18.08 -9.17
CA GLU A 238 -9.31 -18.08 -8.35
C GLU A 238 -8.83 -17.95 -6.90
N LEU A 239 -8.99 -16.75 -6.34
CA LEU A 239 -8.67 -16.49 -4.94
C LEU A 239 -9.50 -17.46 -4.11
N GLN A 240 -8.85 -18.49 -3.57
CA GLN A 240 -9.45 -19.38 -2.58
C GLN A 240 -9.95 -18.55 -1.39
N ASP A 241 -10.98 -19.03 -0.70
CA ASP A 241 -11.66 -18.36 0.44
C ASP A 241 -10.76 -18.09 1.68
N ASN A 242 -9.45 -18.32 1.58
CA ASN A 242 -8.48 -18.11 2.66
C ASN A 242 -7.49 -16.98 2.34
N HIS A 243 -7.97 -15.86 1.81
CA HIS A 243 -7.15 -14.65 1.63
C HIS A 243 -7.08 -13.82 2.91
N THR A 244 -5.96 -13.11 3.07
CA THR A 244 -5.78 -12.11 4.11
C THR A 244 -6.13 -10.72 3.57
N CYS A 245 -6.25 -9.74 4.46
CA CYS A 245 -6.33 -8.33 4.08
C CYS A 245 -5.32 -7.57 4.94
N ASN A 246 -4.27 -7.02 4.30
CA ASN A 246 -3.15 -6.40 5.02
C ASN A 246 -2.53 -7.34 6.08
N GLY A 247 -2.25 -8.58 5.69
CA GLY A 247 -1.57 -9.57 6.53
C GLY A 247 -2.43 -10.43 7.48
N ASP A 248 -3.69 -10.06 7.77
CA ASP A 248 -4.59 -10.86 8.64
C ASP A 248 -5.95 -11.09 7.98
N ARG A 249 -6.48 -12.32 8.08
CA ARG A 249 -7.79 -12.68 7.50
C ARG A 249 -8.93 -11.96 8.21
N ARG A 250 -8.82 -11.74 9.52
CA ARG A 250 -9.87 -11.09 10.32
C ARG A 250 -10.10 -9.66 9.84
N PHE A 251 -9.07 -8.98 9.33
CA PHE A 251 -9.18 -7.61 8.84
C PHE A 251 -10.03 -7.48 7.58
N CYS A 252 -10.28 -8.57 6.85
CA CYS A 252 -11.10 -8.52 5.65
C CYS A 252 -12.54 -8.10 5.91
N SER A 253 -13.06 -8.26 7.14
CA SER A 253 -14.39 -7.79 7.49
C SER A 253 -14.42 -6.27 7.72
N LEU A 254 -13.34 -5.64 8.18
CA LEU A 254 -13.32 -4.20 8.47
C LEU A 254 -13.62 -3.37 7.22
N ARG A 255 -14.49 -2.37 7.35
CA ARG A 255 -14.61 -1.32 6.33
C ARG A 255 -13.37 -0.43 6.32
N PHE A 256 -13.06 0.17 5.18
CA PHE A 256 -11.93 1.08 5.07
C PHE A 256 -11.95 2.21 6.13
N ASP A 257 -13.12 2.75 6.48
CA ASP A 257 -13.29 3.75 7.55
C ASP A 257 -13.23 3.20 8.98
N GLN A 258 -13.19 1.88 9.13
CA GLN A 258 -13.01 1.14 10.38
C GLN A 258 -11.61 0.52 10.49
N THR A 259 -10.76 0.71 9.48
CA THR A 259 -9.38 0.23 9.46
C THR A 259 -8.41 1.31 9.93
N THR A 260 -7.37 0.89 10.64
CA THR A 260 -6.18 1.67 10.97
C THR A 260 -5.03 1.23 10.05
N LEU A 261 -4.44 2.18 9.32
CA LEU A 261 -3.29 1.95 8.44
C LEU A 261 -2.03 2.53 9.09
N ALA A 262 -0.91 1.81 8.95
CA ALA A 262 0.40 2.39 9.20
C ALA A 262 0.75 3.39 8.09
N GLY A 263 1.04 4.63 8.48
CA GLY A 263 1.28 5.73 7.55
C GLY A 263 2.68 6.31 7.65
N SER A 264 3.22 6.71 6.51
CA SER A 264 4.46 7.50 6.43
C SER A 264 4.12 8.96 6.11
N HIS A 265 4.50 9.86 7.01
CA HIS A 265 4.41 11.31 6.81
C HIS A 265 5.37 11.73 5.70
N ASN A 266 4.95 12.63 4.80
CA ASN A 266 5.77 13.08 3.67
C ASN A 266 6.50 11.91 2.98
N ALA A 267 5.77 10.82 2.69
CA ALA A 267 6.26 9.57 2.10
C ALA A 267 7.02 9.76 0.78
N GLY A 268 6.80 10.89 0.10
CA GLY A 268 7.55 11.32 -1.09
C GLY A 268 8.88 12.04 -0.80
N SER A 269 9.20 12.41 0.45
CA SER A 269 10.40 13.20 0.76
C SER A 269 11.71 12.40 0.68
N GLY A 270 12.47 12.59 -0.40
CA GLY A 270 13.80 12.01 -0.54
C GLY A 270 13.83 10.49 -0.74
N PHE A 271 12.78 9.93 -1.37
CA PHE A 271 12.74 8.53 -1.80
C PHE A 271 13.68 8.28 -3.00
N ASP A 272 14.06 9.35 -3.70
CA ASP A 272 14.94 9.36 -4.86
C ASP A 272 16.11 10.34 -4.62
N THR A 273 17.07 9.91 -3.81
CA THR A 273 18.11 10.75 -3.16
C THR A 273 18.78 11.77 -4.10
N GLY A 274 18.31 13.02 -4.06
CA GLY A 274 18.90 14.16 -4.79
C GLY A 274 19.86 15.02 -3.96
N THR A 275 20.59 15.93 -4.62
CA THR A 275 21.59 16.83 -3.99
C THR A 275 21.02 17.74 -2.90
N GLY A 276 19.75 18.15 -2.98
CA GLY A 276 19.10 18.95 -1.94
C GLY A 276 18.96 18.23 -0.59
N PHE A 277 18.71 16.91 -0.63
CA PHE A 277 18.62 16.08 0.57
C PHE A 277 19.98 15.75 1.20
N MET A 278 21.08 15.89 0.47
CA MET A 278 22.42 15.79 1.05
C MET A 278 22.76 16.98 1.96
N LEU A 279 22.24 18.18 1.67
CA LEU A 279 22.58 19.40 2.41
C LEU A 279 21.59 19.70 3.54
N PHE A 280 20.29 19.45 3.34
CA PHE A 280 19.24 19.81 4.29
C PHE A 280 18.54 18.60 4.91
N GLY A 281 18.97 17.37 4.59
CA GLY A 281 18.25 16.14 4.93
C GLY A 281 17.82 15.99 6.40
N CYS A 282 18.58 16.58 7.34
CA CYS A 282 18.21 16.64 8.76
C CYS A 282 16.80 17.21 9.00
N TRP A 283 16.35 18.24 8.27
CA TRP A 283 15.09 18.95 8.53
C TRP A 283 13.96 18.63 7.56
N ILE A 284 14.26 18.07 6.39
CA ILE A 284 13.29 17.92 5.30
C ILE A 284 13.03 16.47 4.90
N ARG A 285 13.84 15.52 5.36
CA ARG A 285 13.69 14.12 5.00
C ARG A 285 12.90 13.43 6.10
N ASN A 286 11.87 12.69 5.73
CA ASN A 286 10.99 12.02 6.69
C ASN A 286 11.14 10.50 6.66
N HIS A 287 11.95 9.96 5.74
CA HIS A 287 12.26 8.52 5.67
C HIS A 287 13.56 8.28 4.88
N GLY A 288 14.17 7.13 5.09
CA GLY A 288 15.39 6.67 4.45
C GLY A 288 15.15 5.76 3.23
N LEU A 289 13.90 5.43 2.94
CA LEU A 289 13.49 4.31 2.08
C LEU A 289 12.84 4.78 0.79
N SER A 290 12.97 3.98 -0.29
CA SER A 290 12.10 4.13 -1.45
C SER A 290 10.64 3.85 -1.07
N VAL A 291 9.68 4.34 -1.86
CA VAL A 291 8.25 4.08 -1.62
C VAL A 291 7.94 2.58 -1.64
N LEU A 292 8.60 1.82 -2.52
CA LEU A 292 8.47 0.37 -2.56
C LEU A 292 8.96 -0.28 -1.25
N GLU A 293 10.08 0.20 -0.69
CA GLU A 293 10.61 -0.29 0.58
C GLU A 293 9.74 0.09 1.77
N GLN A 294 9.16 1.30 1.80
CA GLN A 294 8.16 1.69 2.81
C GLN A 294 6.94 0.75 2.76
N LEU A 295 6.41 0.47 1.58
CA LEU A 295 5.31 -0.49 1.41
C LEU A 295 5.72 -1.91 1.85
N ARG A 296 6.94 -2.36 1.53
CA ARG A 296 7.47 -3.66 1.98
C ARG A 296 7.70 -3.73 3.49
N LEU A 297 8.00 -2.61 4.15
CA LEU A 297 8.07 -2.50 5.61
C LEU A 297 6.71 -2.71 6.28
N GLY A 298 5.60 -2.49 5.55
CA GLY A 298 4.23 -2.65 6.04
C GLY A 298 3.44 -1.34 6.09
N VAL A 299 4.00 -0.22 5.63
CA VAL A 299 3.25 1.03 5.43
C VAL A 299 2.15 0.80 4.41
N ARG A 300 0.93 1.26 4.69
CA ARG A 300 -0.23 1.16 3.78
C ARG A 300 -0.90 2.51 3.53
N TYR A 301 -0.37 3.58 4.11
CA TYR A 301 -0.81 4.95 3.86
C TYR A 301 0.39 5.83 3.51
N LEU A 302 0.34 6.45 2.34
CA LEU A 302 1.40 7.34 1.86
C LEU A 302 0.87 8.77 1.82
N ASP A 303 1.44 9.64 2.64
CA ASP A 303 1.17 11.07 2.65
C ASP A 303 2.15 11.79 1.70
N VAL A 304 1.66 12.44 0.64
CA VAL A 304 2.49 12.89 -0.48
C VAL A 304 2.13 14.31 -0.88
N ASP A 305 3.13 15.18 -0.91
CA ASP A 305 2.98 16.55 -1.43
C ASP A 305 3.41 16.64 -2.90
N PRO A 306 2.49 16.74 -3.87
CA PRO A 306 2.84 16.90 -5.26
C PRO A 306 3.08 18.37 -5.62
N GLY A 307 3.95 18.62 -6.60
CA GLY A 307 4.21 19.96 -7.13
C GLY A 307 4.64 19.96 -8.59
N TRP A 308 4.58 21.14 -9.21
CA TRP A 308 4.76 21.33 -10.66
C TRP A 308 6.21 21.67 -11.05
N GLU A 309 6.76 20.94 -12.04
CA GLU A 309 8.01 21.27 -12.77
C GLU A 309 9.27 21.59 -11.93
N GLN A 310 9.50 20.94 -10.78
CA GLN A 310 10.77 21.10 -10.04
C GLN A 310 11.64 19.83 -10.02
N CYS A 311 11.11 18.69 -10.50
CA CYS A 311 11.87 17.46 -10.75
C CYS A 311 11.15 16.48 -11.70
N GLY A 312 11.00 16.93 -12.94
CA GLY A 312 10.08 16.34 -13.91
C GLY A 312 8.75 17.10 -13.93
N LEU A 313 7.78 16.62 -14.70
CA LEU A 313 6.47 17.25 -14.86
C LEU A 313 5.76 17.40 -13.51
N LEU A 314 5.77 16.33 -12.72
CA LEU A 314 5.28 16.29 -11.35
C LEU A 314 6.34 15.73 -10.42
N GLY A 315 6.67 16.51 -9.40
CA GLY A 315 7.56 16.13 -8.31
C GLY A 315 6.80 15.83 -7.02
N THR A 316 7.44 15.08 -6.14
CA THR A 316 7.09 14.99 -4.72
C THR A 316 7.94 15.97 -3.93
N TYR A 317 7.39 16.57 -2.88
CA TYR A 317 8.00 17.67 -2.13
C TYR A 317 7.96 17.48 -0.63
N HIS A 318 8.83 18.24 0.02
CA HIS A 318 8.64 18.73 1.37
C HIS A 318 9.39 20.07 1.45
N ASN A 319 8.68 21.13 1.82
CA ASN A 319 9.10 22.51 1.68
C ASN A 319 9.50 22.86 0.23
N PHE A 320 10.78 23.17 -0.01
CA PHE A 320 11.30 23.59 -1.34
C PHE A 320 12.17 22.53 -2.02
N VAL A 321 12.27 21.33 -1.45
CA VAL A 321 13.17 20.28 -1.97
C VAL A 321 12.37 19.15 -2.58
N CYS A 322 12.72 18.81 -3.83
CA CYS A 322 12.12 17.68 -4.52
C CYS A 322 12.67 16.34 -4.01
N GLY A 323 11.76 15.44 -3.65
CA GLY A 323 12.03 14.07 -3.22
C GLY A 323 12.05 12.99 -4.32
N GLY A 324 11.60 13.34 -5.53
CA GLY A 324 11.61 12.49 -6.72
C GLY A 324 10.36 12.68 -7.58
N PRO A 325 10.32 12.17 -8.82
CA PRO A 325 9.15 12.29 -9.69
C PRO A 325 7.95 11.48 -9.18
N VAL A 326 6.74 12.07 -9.20
CA VAL A 326 5.49 11.36 -8.83
C VAL A 326 5.31 10.09 -9.66
N CYS A 327 5.66 10.14 -10.95
CA CYS A 327 5.58 8.98 -11.84
C CYS A 327 6.38 7.77 -11.31
N ARG A 328 7.60 7.99 -10.82
CA ARG A 328 8.45 6.92 -10.27
C ARG A 328 7.81 6.30 -9.02
N MET A 329 7.28 7.13 -8.13
CA MET A 329 6.53 6.67 -6.96
C MET A 329 5.32 5.82 -7.37
N LEU A 330 4.52 6.26 -8.34
CA LEU A 330 3.35 5.52 -8.81
C LEU A 330 3.74 4.16 -9.42
N LYS A 331 4.87 4.07 -10.11
CA LYS A 331 5.39 2.78 -10.62
C LYS A 331 5.83 1.84 -9.50
N GLN A 332 6.44 2.36 -8.44
CA GLN A 332 6.74 1.57 -7.24
C GLN A 332 5.46 1.06 -6.55
N VAL A 333 4.41 1.88 -6.47
CA VAL A 333 3.09 1.44 -5.98
C VAL A 333 2.47 0.39 -6.90
N LYS A 334 2.52 0.58 -8.22
CA LYS A 334 2.02 -0.39 -9.23
C LYS A 334 2.72 -1.74 -9.06
N GLN A 335 4.04 -1.72 -8.89
CA GLN A 335 4.85 -2.91 -8.63
C GLN A 335 4.37 -3.62 -7.36
N PHE A 336 4.30 -2.90 -6.23
CA PHE A 336 3.88 -3.47 -4.96
C PHE A 336 2.49 -4.11 -5.03
N LEU A 337 1.49 -3.41 -5.60
CA LEU A 337 0.14 -3.94 -5.73
C LEU A 337 0.07 -5.14 -6.68
N SER A 338 0.93 -5.20 -7.70
CA SER A 338 1.00 -6.36 -8.60
C SER A 338 1.64 -7.58 -7.93
N GLU A 339 2.61 -7.37 -7.04
CA GLU A 339 3.31 -8.43 -6.28
C GLU A 339 2.47 -8.92 -5.08
N ASN A 340 1.57 -8.09 -4.55
CA ASN A 340 0.86 -8.36 -3.30
C ASN A 340 -0.66 -8.18 -3.46
N ARG A 341 -1.38 -9.23 -3.84
CA ARG A 341 -2.82 -9.19 -4.21
C ARG A 341 -3.78 -8.96 -3.03
N HIS A 342 -3.33 -9.21 -1.81
CA HIS A 342 -4.13 -9.12 -0.57
C HIS A 342 -3.95 -7.81 0.18
N GLU A 343 -3.16 -6.89 -0.38
CA GLU A 343 -2.82 -5.64 0.29
C GLU A 343 -3.67 -4.48 -0.25
N VAL A 344 -4.13 -3.64 0.67
CA VAL A 344 -4.90 -2.43 0.43
C VAL A 344 -4.06 -1.23 0.83
N VAL A 345 -3.87 -0.30 -0.11
CA VAL A 345 -3.02 0.89 0.05
C VAL A 345 -3.89 2.14 -0.10
N ALA A 346 -3.56 3.19 0.64
CA ALA A 346 -4.09 4.52 0.44
C ALA A 346 -2.97 5.52 0.16
N ILE A 347 -3.25 6.48 -0.72
CA ILE A 347 -2.36 7.60 -1.01
C ILE A 347 -3.16 8.88 -0.80
N ASN A 348 -2.57 9.81 -0.08
CA ASN A 348 -3.09 11.14 0.12
C ASN A 348 -2.18 12.15 -0.60
N PHE A 349 -2.77 12.93 -1.50
CA PHE A 349 -2.08 13.97 -2.27
C PHE A 349 -2.55 15.36 -1.81
N ASN A 350 -1.84 16.00 -0.88
CA ASN A 350 -2.34 17.21 -0.24
C ASN A 350 -1.26 18.27 0.14
N HIS A 351 -0.73 18.23 1.37
CA HIS A 351 -0.52 19.33 2.32
C HIS A 351 0.43 20.47 1.94
N GLU A 352 1.17 20.39 0.84
CA GLU A 352 1.98 21.51 0.33
C GLU A 352 1.84 21.70 -1.19
N MET A 353 0.72 21.26 -1.76
CA MET A 353 0.48 21.39 -3.19
C MET A 353 0.56 22.86 -3.62
N THR A 354 1.36 23.12 -4.66
CA THR A 354 1.45 24.44 -5.31
C THR A 354 0.96 24.33 -6.74
N ASN A 355 0.41 25.41 -7.30
CA ASN A 355 -0.09 25.45 -8.68
C ASN A 355 -1.16 24.37 -8.96
N HIS A 356 -2.21 24.31 -8.14
CA HIS A 356 -3.26 23.27 -8.21
C HIS A 356 -3.85 23.10 -9.62
N ASP A 357 -4.04 24.20 -10.36
CA ASP A 357 -4.56 24.21 -11.74
C ASP A 357 -3.70 23.40 -12.73
N LEU A 358 -2.41 23.25 -12.46
CA LEU A 358 -1.47 22.47 -13.26
C LEU A 358 -1.26 21.07 -12.67
N VAL A 359 -1.09 20.98 -11.35
CA VAL A 359 -0.81 19.73 -10.65
C VAL A 359 -1.98 18.76 -10.73
N LEU A 360 -3.19 19.19 -10.39
CA LEU A 360 -4.33 18.28 -10.27
C LEU A 360 -4.69 17.60 -11.60
N PRO A 361 -4.78 18.29 -12.76
CA PRO A 361 -5.04 17.60 -14.02
C PRO A 361 -3.93 16.62 -14.39
N ALA A 362 -2.66 16.94 -14.11
CA ALA A 362 -1.54 16.05 -14.39
C ALA A 362 -1.52 14.84 -13.45
N LEU A 363 -1.81 15.05 -12.18
CA LEU A 363 -1.87 14.01 -11.16
C LEU A 363 -2.99 13.01 -11.48
N ILE A 364 -4.19 13.51 -11.80
CA ILE A 364 -5.32 12.66 -12.20
C ILE A 364 -4.94 11.82 -13.43
N ARG A 365 -4.26 12.41 -14.42
CA ARG A 365 -3.78 11.65 -15.59
C ARG A 365 -2.79 10.56 -15.20
N HIS A 366 -1.76 10.87 -14.40
CA HIS A 366 -0.75 9.91 -13.97
C HIS A 366 -1.34 8.77 -13.14
N VAL A 367 -2.18 9.08 -12.16
CA VAL A 367 -2.82 8.05 -11.33
C VAL A 367 -3.73 7.17 -12.16
N THR A 368 -4.53 7.77 -13.07
CA THR A 368 -5.44 7.00 -13.92
C THR A 368 -4.66 6.09 -14.88
N SER A 369 -3.65 6.60 -15.59
CA SER A 369 -2.89 5.79 -16.54
C SER A 369 -2.16 4.63 -15.86
N GLN A 370 -1.55 4.87 -14.70
CA GLN A 370 -0.68 3.88 -14.08
C GLN A 370 -1.41 2.88 -13.18
N LEU A 371 -2.53 3.30 -12.57
CA LEU A 371 -3.14 2.56 -11.46
C LEU A 371 -4.64 2.27 -11.64
N HIS A 372 -5.28 2.61 -12.78
CA HIS A 372 -6.74 2.49 -12.98
C HIS A 372 -7.33 1.14 -12.54
N GLN A 373 -6.62 0.03 -12.76
CA GLN A 373 -7.10 -1.29 -12.38
C GLN A 373 -7.31 -1.45 -10.87
N TYR A 374 -6.55 -0.71 -10.05
CA TYR A 374 -6.58 -0.76 -8.58
C TYR A 374 -7.49 0.29 -7.94
N LEU A 375 -7.88 1.34 -8.65
CA LEU A 375 -8.55 2.51 -8.09
C LEU A 375 -9.95 2.19 -7.53
N ASN A 376 -10.14 2.45 -6.23
CA ASN A 376 -11.40 2.21 -5.53
C ASN A 376 -12.35 3.41 -5.62
N SER A 377 -13.55 3.18 -6.18
CA SER A 377 -14.62 4.18 -6.32
C SER A 377 -15.85 3.90 -5.45
N HIS A 378 -15.81 2.87 -4.61
CA HIS A 378 -16.99 2.28 -3.97
C HIS A 378 -17.73 3.28 -3.08
N LEU A 379 -17.03 4.11 -2.31
CA LEU A 379 -17.67 5.17 -1.51
C LEU A 379 -18.54 6.10 -2.37
N ARG A 380 -18.01 6.55 -3.51
CA ARG A 380 -18.69 7.56 -4.34
C ARG A 380 -19.76 6.96 -5.25
N THR A 381 -19.71 5.66 -5.50
CA THR A 381 -20.72 4.96 -6.31
C THR A 381 -21.83 4.34 -5.48
N VAL A 382 -21.53 3.86 -4.27
CA VAL A 382 -22.47 3.14 -3.39
C VAL A 382 -22.91 4.00 -2.19
N GLY A 383 -22.11 4.99 -1.79
CA GLY A 383 -22.41 5.86 -0.64
C GLY A 383 -21.84 5.35 0.70
N MET A 384 -21.06 4.26 0.69
CA MET A 384 -20.40 3.72 1.88
C MET A 384 -19.02 3.17 1.53
N TRP A 385 -18.09 3.16 2.50
CA TRP A 385 -16.78 2.53 2.31
C TRP A 385 -16.92 1.00 2.19
N PRO A 386 -16.16 0.34 1.31
CA PRO A 386 -16.18 -1.11 1.19
C PRO A 386 -15.44 -1.76 2.37
N ASP A 387 -15.77 -3.02 2.67
CA ASP A 387 -14.87 -3.88 3.44
C ASP A 387 -13.57 -4.17 2.68
N LEU A 388 -12.49 -4.40 3.42
CA LEU A 388 -11.18 -4.68 2.82
C LEU A 388 -11.23 -5.96 1.97
N GLY A 389 -12.00 -6.96 2.37
CA GLY A 389 -12.20 -8.18 1.59
C GLY A 389 -12.82 -7.90 0.22
N HIS A 390 -13.82 -7.03 0.14
CA HIS A 390 -14.45 -6.61 -1.11
C HIS A 390 -13.45 -5.84 -1.98
N ALA A 391 -12.66 -4.94 -1.40
CA ALA A 391 -11.59 -4.25 -2.11
C ALA A 391 -10.57 -5.25 -2.69
N VAL A 392 -10.17 -6.26 -1.92
CA VAL A 392 -9.26 -7.33 -2.35
C VAL A 392 -9.83 -8.17 -3.48
N ARG A 393 -11.04 -8.73 -3.29
CA ARG A 393 -11.72 -9.59 -4.29
C ARG A 393 -12.01 -8.87 -5.60
N SER A 394 -12.34 -7.59 -5.56
CA SER A 394 -12.60 -6.77 -6.77
C SER A 394 -11.34 -6.19 -7.40
N ASN A 395 -10.16 -6.45 -6.82
CA ASN A 395 -8.88 -5.82 -7.14
C ASN A 395 -8.93 -4.27 -7.09
N LYS A 396 -9.92 -3.66 -6.41
CA LYS A 396 -10.04 -2.22 -6.20
C LYS A 396 -9.41 -1.84 -4.86
N ARG A 397 -8.10 -2.01 -4.77
CA ARG A 397 -7.32 -1.99 -3.51
C ARG A 397 -6.54 -0.71 -3.26
N LEU A 398 -6.68 0.30 -4.12
CA LEU A 398 -6.03 1.60 -3.98
C LEU A 398 -7.05 2.70 -3.72
N PHE A 399 -6.93 3.35 -2.56
CA PHE A 399 -7.74 4.48 -2.16
C PHE A 399 -6.96 5.78 -2.34
N VAL A 400 -7.48 6.71 -3.14
CA VAL A 400 -6.77 7.97 -3.42
C VAL A 400 -7.56 9.14 -2.86
N ILE A 401 -6.94 9.84 -1.93
CA ILE A 401 -7.42 11.07 -1.33
C ILE A 401 -6.63 12.22 -1.95
N ILE A 402 -7.30 13.29 -2.34
CA ILE A 402 -6.68 14.47 -2.95
C ILE A 402 -7.24 15.72 -2.24
N ASP A 403 -6.38 16.73 -2.10
CA ASP A 403 -6.72 18.10 -1.67
C ASP A 403 -8.12 18.54 -2.14
N ASP A 404 -8.85 19.24 -1.26
CA ASP A 404 -10.26 19.52 -1.48
C ASP A 404 -10.56 20.43 -2.67
N SER A 405 -9.57 21.15 -3.19
CA SER A 405 -9.69 21.94 -4.41
C SER A 405 -9.99 21.07 -5.64
N VAL A 406 -9.71 19.76 -5.59
CA VAL A 406 -10.07 18.81 -6.65
C VAL A 406 -11.57 18.82 -6.95
N GLU A 407 -12.41 19.15 -5.97
CA GLU A 407 -13.87 19.21 -6.14
C GLU A 407 -14.32 20.26 -7.17
N GLN A 408 -13.48 21.26 -7.46
CA GLN A 408 -13.76 22.30 -8.44
C GLN A 408 -13.51 21.83 -9.89
N LEU A 409 -12.77 20.74 -10.07
CA LEU A 409 -12.46 20.24 -11.40
C LEU A 409 -13.64 19.48 -12.01
N PRO A 410 -13.93 19.67 -13.32
CA PRO A 410 -14.92 18.88 -14.03
C PRO A 410 -14.67 17.37 -13.93
N SER A 411 -13.39 16.97 -13.90
CA SER A 411 -12.95 15.58 -13.76
C SER A 411 -13.44 14.94 -12.45
N TYR A 412 -13.59 15.69 -11.36
CA TYR A 412 -14.06 15.13 -10.09
C TYR A 412 -15.47 14.54 -10.20
N ARG A 413 -16.33 15.09 -11.06
CA ARG A 413 -17.70 14.59 -11.29
C ARG A 413 -17.73 13.24 -11.99
N THR A 414 -16.69 12.90 -12.74
CA THR A 414 -16.62 11.69 -13.56
C THR A 414 -15.66 10.64 -13.02
N HIS A 415 -14.60 11.04 -12.30
CA HIS A 415 -13.60 10.15 -11.72
C HIS A 415 -13.98 9.80 -10.28
N TRP A 416 -14.93 8.88 -10.12
CA TRP A 416 -15.48 8.48 -8.81
C TRP A 416 -14.47 7.81 -7.87
N TRP A 417 -13.29 7.44 -8.34
CA TRP A 417 -12.22 6.93 -7.49
C TRP A 417 -11.52 8.02 -6.66
N ILE A 418 -11.68 9.30 -7.02
CA ILE A 418 -11.10 10.43 -6.29
C ILE A 418 -11.95 10.70 -5.05
N HIS A 419 -11.34 10.57 -3.87
CA HIS A 419 -11.92 10.98 -2.59
C HIS A 419 -11.37 12.35 -2.21
N SER A 420 -12.23 13.26 -1.76
CA SER A 420 -11.82 14.60 -1.33
C SER A 420 -11.25 14.53 0.09
N GLU A 421 -10.17 15.27 0.32
CA GLU A 421 -9.57 15.46 1.65
C GLU A 421 -10.55 16.04 2.68
N ARG A 422 -11.72 16.58 2.26
CA ARG A 422 -12.77 16.95 3.22
C ARG A 422 -13.24 15.81 4.10
N LEU A 423 -13.11 14.57 3.63
CA LEU A 423 -13.40 13.36 4.40
C LEU A 423 -12.35 13.07 5.48
N LEU A 424 -11.16 13.65 5.33
CA LEU A 424 -10.00 13.44 6.17
C LEU A 424 -9.81 14.61 7.14
N ARG A 425 -9.38 14.29 8.35
CA ARG A 425 -8.89 15.27 9.33
C ARG A 425 -7.61 14.72 9.93
N SER A 426 -6.73 15.58 10.40
CA SER A 426 -5.48 15.19 11.06
C SER A 426 -5.40 15.69 12.50
N THR A 427 -4.74 14.98 13.41
CA THR A 427 -4.40 15.50 14.74
C THR A 427 -3.21 16.45 14.73
N TRP A 428 -2.51 16.58 13.59
CA TRP A 428 -1.34 17.45 13.46
C TRP A 428 -1.67 18.90 13.79
N ARG A 429 -0.67 19.56 14.40
CA ARG A 429 -0.71 20.96 14.81
C ARG A 429 0.69 21.57 14.73
N GLY A 430 0.82 22.64 13.95
CA GLY A 430 2.10 23.34 13.76
C GLY A 430 2.64 24.06 15.01
N ASP A 431 1.89 24.14 16.11
CA ASP A 431 2.32 24.74 17.37
C ASP A 431 2.78 23.71 18.42
N VAL A 432 2.78 22.41 18.09
CA VAL A 432 3.23 21.34 18.98
C VAL A 432 4.73 21.14 18.81
N SER A 433 5.49 21.54 19.82
CA SER A 433 6.96 21.42 19.84
C SER A 433 7.43 20.12 20.49
N VAL A 434 8.44 19.48 19.88
CA VAL A 434 9.13 18.29 20.40
C VAL A 434 10.48 18.70 20.99
N GLY A 435 10.62 18.48 22.29
CA GLY A 435 11.79 18.85 23.10
C GLY A 435 12.71 17.65 23.36
N GLY A 436 12.95 17.34 24.63
CA GLY A 436 13.72 16.15 25.05
C GLY A 436 12.91 14.85 25.10
N ASP A 437 11.59 14.96 24.93
CA ASP A 437 10.61 13.87 24.89
C ASP A 437 9.51 14.21 23.86
N CYS A 438 8.54 13.31 23.70
CA CYS A 438 7.42 13.47 22.77
C CYS A 438 6.06 13.54 23.51
N ASP A 439 6.04 13.93 24.79
CA ASP A 439 4.82 13.97 25.61
C ASP A 439 3.81 15.01 25.11
N SER A 440 4.30 16.13 24.58
CA SER A 440 3.48 17.19 24.00
C SER A 440 2.64 16.69 22.82
N VAL A 441 3.21 15.79 22.00
CA VAL A 441 2.53 15.16 20.86
C VAL A 441 1.48 14.18 21.36
N LEU A 442 1.77 13.36 22.37
CA LEU A 442 0.79 12.45 22.98
C LEU A 442 -0.43 13.24 23.51
N VAL A 443 -0.19 14.31 24.26
CA VAL A 443 -1.26 15.18 24.79
C VAL A 443 -2.07 15.83 23.67
N ALA A 444 -1.39 16.35 22.63
CA ALA A 444 -2.05 16.98 21.49
C ALA A 444 -2.88 15.97 20.69
N ALA A 445 -2.34 14.79 20.40
CA ALA A 445 -3.01 13.72 19.67
C ALA A 445 -4.27 13.27 20.41
N ARG A 446 -4.18 13.01 21.72
CA ARG A 446 -5.35 12.64 22.55
C ARG A 446 -6.45 13.69 22.47
N ARG A 447 -6.10 14.96 22.68
CA ARG A 447 -7.05 16.08 22.64
C ARG A 447 -7.70 16.26 21.27
N GLU A 448 -6.92 16.24 20.19
CA GLU A 448 -7.45 16.43 18.85
C GLU A 448 -8.27 15.21 18.38
N CYS A 449 -7.92 13.99 18.82
CA CYS A 449 -8.73 12.80 18.59
C CYS A 449 -10.12 12.92 19.22
N GLU A 450 -10.23 13.36 20.48
CA GLU A 450 -11.52 13.61 21.14
C GLU A 450 -12.32 14.68 20.39
N ARG A 451 -11.68 15.80 20.06
CA ARG A 451 -12.33 16.92 19.36
C ARG A 451 -12.81 16.54 17.95
N LYS A 452 -12.07 15.66 17.27
CA LYS A 452 -12.33 15.24 15.89
C LYS A 452 -12.91 13.82 15.81
N ALA A 453 -13.44 13.29 16.92
CA ALA A 453 -13.93 11.92 17.00
C ALA A 453 -15.01 11.59 15.96
N GLY A 454 -15.78 12.59 15.51
CA GLY A 454 -16.82 12.46 14.48
C GLY A 454 -16.33 12.50 13.02
N ALA A 455 -15.04 12.78 12.74
CA ALA A 455 -14.52 12.87 11.36
C ALA A 455 -14.75 11.57 10.57
N SER A 456 -14.89 11.61 9.24
CA SER A 456 -15.03 10.38 8.44
C SER A 456 -13.77 9.54 8.56
N LEU A 457 -12.64 10.11 8.18
CA LEU A 457 -11.30 9.56 8.39
C LEU A 457 -10.50 10.47 9.32
N LEU A 458 -9.65 9.88 10.16
CA LEU A 458 -8.75 10.61 11.04
C LEU A 458 -7.30 10.09 10.92
N GLU A 459 -6.41 10.97 10.51
CA GLU A 459 -4.96 10.79 10.65
C GLU A 459 -4.53 11.20 12.05
N VAL A 460 -3.75 10.33 12.67
CA VAL A 460 -3.17 10.55 13.98
C VAL A 460 -1.68 10.80 13.77
N ALA A 461 -1.29 12.07 13.77
CA ALA A 461 0.07 12.52 13.64
C ALA A 461 0.85 12.26 14.94
N ILE A 462 1.99 11.58 14.81
CA ILE A 462 2.86 11.16 15.91
C ILE A 462 4.26 11.76 15.67
N PHE A 463 4.24 13.06 15.42
CA PHE A 463 5.40 13.92 15.18
C PHE A 463 4.98 15.37 15.49
N GLY A 464 5.95 16.27 15.54
CA GLY A 464 5.71 17.69 15.80
C GLY A 464 6.83 18.57 15.25
N THR A 465 6.82 19.84 15.61
CA THR A 465 7.86 20.79 15.21
C THR A 465 9.07 20.72 16.14
N SER A 466 10.29 20.83 15.62
CA SER A 466 11.49 20.96 16.44
C SER A 466 12.60 21.66 15.66
N THR A 467 13.62 22.16 16.37
CA THR A 467 14.88 22.61 15.77
C THR A 467 15.84 21.45 15.49
N SER A 468 15.59 20.30 16.12
CA SER A 468 16.36 19.06 15.94
C SER A 468 16.07 18.41 14.58
N CYS A 469 16.88 17.43 14.19
CA CYS A 469 16.61 16.65 12.99
C CYS A 469 15.29 15.88 13.11
N VAL A 470 14.61 15.67 11.99
CA VAL A 470 13.40 14.83 11.89
C VAL A 470 13.67 13.42 12.39
N THR A 471 14.88 12.88 12.17
CA THR A 471 15.30 11.59 12.75
C THR A 471 15.30 11.59 14.28
N THR A 472 15.71 12.69 14.92
CA THR A 472 15.68 12.83 16.38
C THR A 472 14.24 12.90 16.88
N ILE A 473 13.36 13.61 16.17
CA ILE A 473 11.93 13.65 16.48
C ILE A 473 11.34 12.24 16.40
N ALA A 474 11.62 11.52 15.31
CA ALA A 474 11.17 10.14 15.12
C ALA A 474 11.65 9.21 16.25
N ASP A 475 12.94 9.26 16.61
CA ASP A 475 13.51 8.43 17.68
C ASP A 475 12.81 8.69 19.04
N LEU A 476 12.35 9.92 19.30
CA LEU A 476 11.60 10.27 20.52
C LEU A 476 10.12 9.88 20.46
N CYS A 477 9.48 9.97 19.29
CA CYS A 477 8.04 9.82 19.15
C CYS A 477 7.59 8.40 18.78
N LEU A 478 8.41 7.63 18.05
CA LEU A 478 8.09 6.26 17.66
C LEU A 478 7.72 5.38 18.86
N PRO A 479 8.41 5.41 20.03
CA PRO A 479 8.02 4.60 21.20
C PRO A 479 6.59 4.84 21.72
N LEU A 480 5.93 5.94 21.33
CA LEU A 480 4.58 6.31 21.77
C LEU A 480 3.47 5.80 20.84
N VAL A 481 3.80 5.21 19.68
CA VAL A 481 2.81 4.91 18.62
C VAL A 481 1.66 4.00 19.09
N HIS A 482 1.96 2.97 19.89
CA HIS A 482 0.92 2.10 20.45
C HIS A 482 0.02 2.82 21.46
N GLU A 483 0.58 3.70 22.28
CA GLU A 483 -0.18 4.45 23.28
C GLU A 483 -1.11 5.46 22.62
N VAL A 484 -0.59 6.24 21.67
CA VAL A 484 -1.37 7.21 20.90
C VAL A 484 -2.49 6.53 20.13
N ALA A 485 -2.22 5.39 19.48
CA ALA A 485 -3.22 4.62 18.74
C ALA A 485 -4.37 4.17 19.67
N ARG A 486 -4.04 3.60 20.82
CA ARG A 486 -5.00 3.11 21.81
C ARG A 486 -5.87 4.24 22.38
N ASP A 487 -5.27 5.37 22.73
CA ASP A 487 -6.01 6.50 23.30
C ASP A 487 -6.93 7.16 22.28
N CYS A 488 -6.45 7.33 21.04
CA CYS A 488 -7.31 7.80 19.96
C CYS A 488 -8.43 6.79 19.66
N GLY A 489 -8.13 5.49 19.74
CA GLY A 489 -9.09 4.39 19.65
C GLY A 489 -10.25 4.56 20.61
N LYS A 490 -9.98 4.76 21.90
CA LYS A 490 -11.02 4.98 22.92
C LYS A 490 -11.98 6.12 22.53
N ALA A 491 -11.46 7.24 22.06
CA ALA A 491 -12.29 8.38 21.65
C ALA A 491 -13.11 8.09 20.37
N ARG A 492 -12.53 7.39 19.41
CA ARG A 492 -13.14 7.09 18.10
C ARG A 492 -14.18 5.97 18.17
N HIS A 493 -13.93 4.93 18.96
CA HIS A 493 -14.83 3.78 19.09
C HIS A 493 -16.20 4.16 19.66
N VAL A 494 -16.27 5.17 20.54
CA VAL A 494 -17.54 5.73 21.03
C VAL A 494 -18.42 6.26 19.89
N GLN A 495 -17.81 6.69 18.79
CA GLN A 495 -18.50 7.16 17.57
C GLN A 495 -18.71 6.05 16.53
N GLY A 496 -18.38 4.80 16.85
CA GLY A 496 -18.40 3.69 15.90
C GLY A 496 -17.32 3.76 14.82
N LYS A 497 -16.19 4.45 15.10
CA LYS A 497 -15.11 4.72 14.14
C LYS A 497 -13.75 4.25 14.66
N ALA A 498 -12.79 4.11 13.75
CA ALA A 498 -11.40 3.80 14.08
C ALA A 498 -10.50 5.06 13.94
N PRO A 499 -9.35 5.14 14.64
CA PRO A 499 -8.25 5.97 14.18
C PRO A 499 -7.77 5.39 12.85
N ASN A 500 -7.78 6.16 11.77
CA ASN A 500 -7.65 5.58 10.42
C ASN A 500 -6.22 5.47 9.94
N VAL A 501 -5.35 6.39 10.37
CA VAL A 501 -3.93 6.38 10.00
C VAL A 501 -3.10 6.72 11.22
N LEU A 502 -2.06 5.93 11.48
CA LEU A 502 -1.00 6.28 12.42
C LEU A 502 0.15 6.82 11.59
N LEU A 503 0.32 8.14 11.58
CA LEU A 503 1.22 8.84 10.67
C LEU A 503 2.51 9.22 11.42
N VAL A 504 3.64 8.66 10.97
CA VAL A 504 4.96 8.81 11.62
C VAL A 504 6.03 9.27 10.64
N ASP A 505 7.10 9.85 11.20
CA ASP A 505 8.39 10.01 10.51
C ASP A 505 9.28 8.78 10.75
N TYR A 506 10.09 8.43 9.76
CA TYR A 506 11.10 7.37 9.76
C TYR A 506 10.61 6.04 10.34
N PRO A 507 9.56 5.42 9.79
CA PRO A 507 9.00 4.17 10.30
C PRO A 507 10.04 3.03 10.41
N GLU A 508 11.11 3.07 9.61
CA GLU A 508 12.20 2.09 9.62
C GLU A 508 13.20 2.25 10.78
N ARG A 509 13.13 3.33 11.56
CA ARG A 509 14.04 3.59 12.69
C ARG A 509 13.60 2.95 14.01
N ALA A 510 12.41 2.37 14.06
CA ALA A 510 11.94 1.67 15.25
C ALA A 510 12.90 0.53 15.63
N THR A 511 13.32 0.51 16.90
CA THR A 511 14.29 -0.47 17.44
C THR A 511 13.63 -1.55 18.30
N SER A 512 12.32 -1.46 18.53
CA SER A 512 11.54 -2.42 19.33
C SER A 512 10.09 -2.46 18.86
N GLU A 513 9.36 -3.53 19.20
CA GLU A 513 7.93 -3.69 18.92
C GLU A 513 7.09 -2.46 19.29
N ALA A 514 7.35 -1.85 20.44
CA ALA A 514 6.63 -0.66 20.89
C ALA A 514 6.79 0.56 19.97
N GLY A 515 7.82 0.58 19.11
CA GLY A 515 8.07 1.66 18.15
C GLY A 515 7.59 1.37 16.72
N PHE A 516 7.25 0.13 16.38
CA PHE A 516 6.86 -0.21 15.00
C PHE A 516 5.43 0.24 14.73
N VAL A 517 5.26 1.25 13.87
CA VAL A 517 3.94 1.75 13.46
C VAL A 517 3.06 0.68 12.81
N THR A 518 3.68 -0.31 12.15
CA THR A 518 3.00 -1.45 11.54
C THR A 518 2.42 -2.39 12.59
N SER A 519 3.17 -2.65 13.65
CA SER A 519 2.71 -3.38 14.84
C SER A 519 1.56 -2.63 15.50
N ALA A 520 1.70 -1.32 15.73
CA ALA A 520 0.65 -0.50 16.32
C ALA A 520 -0.66 -0.52 15.51
N ALA A 521 -0.57 -0.39 14.18
CA ALA A 521 -1.72 -0.46 13.29
C ALA A 521 -2.38 -1.85 13.31
N TYR A 522 -1.58 -2.92 13.33
CA TYR A 522 -2.07 -4.30 13.46
C TYR A 522 -2.89 -4.47 14.75
N PHE A 523 -2.31 -4.16 15.90
CA PHE A 523 -3.00 -4.30 17.19
C PHE A 523 -4.21 -3.37 17.29
N GLN A 524 -4.16 -2.19 16.69
CA GLN A 524 -5.31 -1.29 16.65
C GLN A 524 -6.45 -1.86 15.79
N ASN A 525 -6.17 -2.56 14.69
CA ASN A 525 -7.20 -3.25 13.91
C ASN A 525 -7.84 -4.42 14.66
N ILE A 526 -7.08 -5.14 15.49
CA ILE A 526 -7.63 -6.14 16.42
C ILE A 526 -8.62 -5.48 17.39
N ARG A 527 -8.28 -4.32 17.96
CA ARG A 527 -9.22 -3.54 18.79
C ARG A 527 -10.42 -3.03 17.98
N ASN A 528 -10.22 -2.61 16.73
CA ASN A 528 -11.31 -2.17 15.86
C ASN A 528 -12.31 -3.32 15.59
N LEU A 529 -11.84 -4.55 15.38
CA LEU A 529 -12.70 -5.72 15.25
C LEU A 529 -13.48 -5.98 16.54
N ALA A 530 -12.78 -6.05 17.69
CA ALA A 530 -13.41 -6.28 18.99
C ALA A 530 -14.52 -5.25 19.31
N ARG A 531 -14.35 -4.00 18.86
CA ARG A 531 -15.27 -2.89 19.18
C ARG A 531 -16.34 -2.65 18.13
N LEU A 532 -16.00 -2.77 16.86
CA LEU A 532 -16.85 -2.36 15.74
C LEU A 532 -17.52 -3.55 15.05
N ARG A 533 -17.11 -4.78 15.37
CA ARG A 533 -17.60 -6.05 14.79
C ARG A 533 -17.96 -7.08 15.85
N GLN A 534 -18.62 -6.65 16.92
CA GLN A 534 -19.09 -7.51 18.00
C GLN A 534 -20.13 -8.56 17.54
N ASP A 535 -20.71 -8.38 16.36
CA ASP A 535 -21.58 -9.35 15.69
C ASP A 535 -20.82 -10.53 15.06
N GLN A 536 -19.50 -10.40 14.89
CA GLN A 536 -18.64 -11.40 14.24
C GLN A 536 -17.45 -11.82 15.07
N CYS A 537 -17.04 -10.96 16.01
CA CYS A 537 -15.83 -11.16 16.79
C CYS A 537 -16.12 -11.01 18.29
N GLU A 538 -15.55 -11.92 19.08
CA GLU A 538 -15.58 -11.88 20.53
C GLU A 538 -14.17 -11.95 21.12
N VAL A 539 -13.96 -11.23 22.22
CA VAL A 539 -12.75 -11.37 23.02
C VAL A 539 -12.98 -12.47 24.04
N ARG A 540 -12.21 -13.55 23.93
CA ARG A 540 -12.37 -14.75 24.75
C ARG A 540 -11.02 -15.24 25.28
N LEU A 541 -11.03 -15.57 26.57
CA LEU A 541 -9.96 -16.21 27.30
C LEU A 541 -10.63 -17.07 28.35
N ASP A 542 -10.47 -18.39 28.24
CA ASP A 542 -11.11 -19.32 29.17
C ASP A 542 -10.15 -19.69 30.30
N SER A 543 -8.85 -19.86 30.01
CA SER A 543 -7.87 -20.13 31.06
C SER A 543 -6.45 -19.82 30.62
N ALA A 544 -5.54 -19.59 31.57
CA ALA A 544 -4.12 -19.43 31.30
C ALA A 544 -3.26 -20.04 32.40
N ILE A 545 -2.12 -20.62 32.04
CA ILE A 545 -1.23 -21.31 32.97
C ILE A 545 0.21 -21.27 32.52
N LYS A 546 1.12 -21.03 33.46
CA LYS A 546 2.56 -21.06 33.20
C LYS A 546 3.03 -22.51 33.06
N GLU A 547 3.90 -22.78 32.09
CA GLU A 547 4.61 -24.05 32.04
C GLU A 547 5.50 -24.24 33.29
N PRO A 548 5.56 -25.46 33.83
CA PRO A 548 6.30 -25.74 35.05
C PRO A 548 7.82 -25.58 34.90
N GLY A 549 8.51 -25.38 36.03
CA GLY A 549 9.95 -25.16 36.08
C GLY A 549 10.38 -23.74 35.72
N ASN A 550 11.64 -23.58 35.30
CA ASN A 550 12.17 -22.29 34.85
C ASN A 550 11.88 -22.05 33.36
N ASN A 551 10.65 -22.35 32.96
CA ASN A 551 10.18 -22.23 31.60
C ASN A 551 9.48 -20.86 31.45
N PRO A 552 9.82 -20.05 30.42
CA PRO A 552 9.18 -18.76 30.19
C PRO A 552 7.79 -18.87 29.56
N HIS A 553 7.30 -20.06 29.21
CA HIS A 553 6.06 -20.19 28.46
C HIS A 553 4.80 -20.15 29.33
N VAL A 554 3.73 -19.65 28.73
CA VAL A 554 2.36 -19.64 29.24
C VAL A 554 1.48 -20.31 28.20
N VAL A 555 0.69 -21.30 28.61
CA VAL A 555 -0.35 -21.91 27.79
C VAL A 555 -1.65 -21.14 28.02
N ILE A 556 -2.31 -20.75 26.95
CA ILE A 556 -3.55 -19.99 26.97
C ILE A 556 -4.63 -20.81 26.26
N PHE A 557 -5.78 -20.97 26.91
CA PHE A 557 -6.95 -21.68 26.41
C PHE A 557 -8.05 -20.69 26.03
N SER A 558 -8.58 -20.84 24.83
CA SER A 558 -9.75 -20.11 24.36
C SER A 558 -10.60 -20.99 23.43
N GLY A 559 -11.75 -21.41 23.94
CA GLY A 559 -12.58 -22.45 23.35
C GLY A 559 -11.76 -23.73 23.12
N PRO A 560 -11.82 -24.32 21.90
CA PRO A 560 -11.06 -25.53 21.57
C PRO A 560 -9.61 -25.25 21.19
N ARG A 561 -9.11 -24.02 21.32
CA ARG A 561 -7.75 -23.63 20.94
C ARG A 561 -6.86 -23.46 22.16
N ALA A 562 -5.62 -23.91 22.02
CA ALA A 562 -4.53 -23.60 22.94
C ALA A 562 -3.40 -22.88 22.21
N VAL A 563 -2.81 -21.86 22.83
CA VAL A 563 -1.64 -21.13 22.32
C VAL A 563 -0.52 -21.14 23.35
N LEU A 564 0.72 -21.33 22.91
CA LEU A 564 1.90 -21.19 23.76
C LEU A 564 2.48 -19.80 23.57
N PHE A 565 2.59 -19.04 24.65
CA PHE A 565 3.14 -17.69 24.67
C PHE A 565 4.45 -17.67 25.43
N ASN A 566 5.54 -17.28 24.78
CA ASN A 566 6.84 -17.12 25.40
C ASN A 566 6.93 -15.77 26.12
N TRP A 567 7.04 -15.79 27.45
CA TRP A 567 7.03 -14.59 28.26
C TRP A 567 8.26 -13.71 28.10
N GLU A 568 9.41 -14.27 27.74
CA GLU A 568 10.65 -13.52 27.59
C GLU A 568 10.69 -12.80 26.24
N THR A 569 10.39 -13.53 25.17
CA THR A 569 10.40 -12.97 23.81
C THR A 569 9.13 -12.20 23.46
N LYS A 570 8.04 -12.41 24.23
CA LYS A 570 6.69 -11.90 23.94
C LYS A 570 6.11 -12.41 22.60
N LEU A 571 6.59 -13.55 22.14
CA LEU A 571 6.15 -14.18 20.90
C LEU A 571 5.31 -15.42 21.17
N GLN A 572 4.42 -15.73 20.23
CA GLN A 572 3.68 -16.99 20.22
C GLN A 572 4.52 -18.08 19.58
N GLU A 573 4.35 -19.30 20.09
CA GLU A 573 5.01 -20.50 19.59
C GLU A 573 3.97 -21.61 19.36
N PRO A 574 4.20 -22.52 18.40
CA PRO A 574 3.34 -23.68 18.22
C PRO A 574 3.29 -24.50 19.51
N VAL A 575 2.09 -24.85 19.98
CA VAL A 575 1.95 -25.68 21.18
C VAL A 575 2.54 -27.08 20.90
N PRO A 576 3.52 -27.56 21.68
CA PRO A 576 4.01 -28.92 21.55
C PRO A 576 2.86 -29.91 21.73
N THR A 577 2.75 -30.90 20.84
CA THR A 577 1.64 -31.86 20.85
C THR A 577 1.45 -32.54 22.21
N ARG A 578 2.56 -32.77 22.95
CA ARG A 578 2.56 -33.32 24.32
C ARG A 578 1.78 -32.48 25.32
N THR A 579 1.82 -31.16 25.22
CA THR A 579 1.16 -30.23 26.15
C THR A 579 -0.36 -30.27 25.94
N VAL A 580 -0.83 -30.38 24.70
CA VAL A 580 -2.27 -30.49 24.39
C VAL A 580 -2.84 -31.85 24.78
N THR A 581 -2.10 -32.95 24.57
CA THR A 581 -2.58 -34.31 24.90
C THR A 581 -2.66 -34.58 26.41
N ALA A 582 -1.84 -33.90 27.24
CA ALA A 582 -1.83 -34.06 28.69
C ALA A 582 -3.01 -33.37 29.40
N ILE A 583 -3.69 -32.45 28.72
CA ILE A 583 -4.69 -31.54 29.31
C ILE A 583 -6.12 -31.95 28.91
N GLY A 584 -6.25 -32.66 27.78
CA GLY A 584 -7.47 -33.33 27.32
C GLY A 584 -8.68 -32.41 27.25
N VAL A 585 -8.77 -31.54 26.24
CA VAL A 585 -9.69 -30.39 26.33
C VAL A 585 -10.32 -30.00 25.01
N ASP A 586 -11.57 -30.40 24.85
CA ASP A 586 -12.50 -29.68 23.99
C ASP A 586 -12.89 -28.32 24.62
N GLN A 587 -12.76 -28.18 25.95
CA GLN A 587 -13.01 -26.95 26.72
C GLN A 587 -12.31 -26.95 28.10
N VAL A 588 -11.51 -25.92 28.44
CA VAL A 588 -10.95 -25.69 29.79
C VAL A 588 -11.70 -24.53 30.44
N ASP A 589 -12.25 -24.71 31.64
CA ASP A 589 -12.85 -23.60 32.40
C ASP A 589 -11.79 -22.89 33.28
N ALA A 590 -10.92 -23.65 33.93
CA ALA A 590 -9.80 -23.10 34.70
C ALA A 590 -8.65 -24.11 34.81
N SER A 591 -7.41 -23.64 34.84
CA SER A 591 -6.21 -24.47 34.96
C SER A 591 -5.23 -23.95 36.01
N PHE A 592 -4.59 -24.85 36.74
CA PHE A 592 -3.61 -24.51 37.77
C PHE A 592 -2.55 -25.61 37.93
N LEU A 593 -1.39 -25.25 38.48
CA LEU A 593 -0.36 -26.22 38.88
C LEU A 593 -0.57 -26.60 40.35
N THR A 594 -0.47 -27.86 40.72
CA THR A 594 -0.53 -28.27 42.13
C THR A 594 0.67 -29.14 42.49
N GLN A 595 1.24 -28.90 43.67
CA GLN A 595 2.31 -29.72 44.21
C GLN A 595 1.72 -30.85 45.06
N ARG A 596 2.01 -32.09 44.70
CA ARG A 596 1.71 -33.29 45.50
C ARG A 596 2.99 -33.97 46.00
N ALA A 597 2.82 -34.99 46.83
CA ALA A 597 3.90 -35.79 47.39
C ALA A 597 4.71 -36.55 46.31
N ASP A 598 4.08 -36.91 45.21
CA ASP A 598 4.63 -37.65 44.07
C ASP A 598 5.14 -36.76 42.92
N GLY A 599 4.93 -35.43 43.01
CA GLY A 599 5.47 -34.47 42.05
C GLY A 599 4.54 -33.28 41.80
N LEU A 600 4.89 -32.50 40.79
CA LEU A 600 4.06 -31.40 40.30
C LEU A 600 3.04 -31.96 39.29
N GLU A 601 1.78 -31.56 39.43
CA GLU A 601 0.70 -31.91 38.53
C GLU A 601 0.17 -30.67 37.81
N PHE A 602 -0.17 -30.83 36.54
CA PHE A 602 -0.98 -29.90 35.79
C PHE A 602 -2.45 -30.27 35.98
N CYS A 603 -3.28 -29.33 36.41
CA CYS A 603 -4.71 -29.56 36.58
C CYS A 603 -5.54 -28.61 35.71
N SER A 604 -6.64 -29.13 35.17
CA SER A 604 -7.68 -28.39 34.46
C SER A 604 -9.06 -28.80 34.97
N THR A 605 -10.01 -27.87 34.87
CA THR A 605 -11.42 -28.11 35.17
C THR A 605 -12.26 -27.94 33.91
N THR A 606 -13.28 -28.78 33.76
CA THR A 606 -14.25 -28.73 32.66
C THR A 606 -15.62 -29.17 33.21
N GLY A 607 -16.59 -28.26 33.24
CA GLY A 607 -17.85 -28.51 33.91
C GLY A 607 -17.66 -28.84 35.39
N CYS A 608 -18.06 -30.03 35.80
CA CYS A 608 -17.87 -30.50 37.18
C CYS A 608 -16.60 -31.33 37.38
N ASP A 609 -15.79 -31.50 36.34
CA ASP A 609 -14.70 -32.47 36.33
C ASP A 609 -13.36 -31.78 36.55
N LEU A 610 -12.51 -32.40 37.36
CA LEU A 610 -11.14 -32.01 37.64
C LEU A 610 -10.21 -33.09 37.10
N TYR A 611 -9.39 -32.72 36.12
CA TYR A 611 -8.36 -33.56 35.54
C TYR A 611 -7.01 -33.07 36.01
N CYS A 612 -6.20 -33.94 36.60
CA CYS A 612 -4.84 -33.63 37.01
C CYS A 612 -3.87 -34.65 36.45
N SER A 613 -2.86 -34.20 35.71
CA SER A 613 -1.83 -35.05 35.11
C SER A 613 -0.46 -34.73 35.67
N SER A 614 0.34 -35.74 35.98
CA SER A 614 1.73 -35.55 36.36
C SER A 614 2.52 -34.86 35.24
N VAL A 615 3.32 -33.86 35.60
CA VAL A 615 4.19 -33.14 34.66
C VAL A 615 5.31 -34.04 34.13
N THR A 616 5.81 -34.97 34.95
CA THR A 616 6.93 -35.86 34.58
C THR A 616 6.46 -37.14 33.89
N ASN A 617 5.24 -37.61 34.17
CA ASN A 617 4.67 -38.77 33.51
C ASN A 617 3.18 -38.55 33.13
N PRO A 618 2.91 -37.98 31.94
CA PRO A 618 1.56 -37.56 31.54
C PRO A 618 0.50 -38.67 31.46
N THR A 619 0.89 -39.94 31.48
CA THR A 619 -0.07 -41.06 31.50
C THR A 619 -0.68 -41.29 32.89
N ASN A 620 -0.12 -40.67 33.94
CA ASN A 620 -0.66 -40.73 35.28
C ASN A 620 -1.63 -39.57 35.50
N THR A 621 -2.88 -39.79 35.08
CA THR A 621 -3.97 -38.82 35.20
C THR A 621 -4.90 -39.21 36.34
N THR A 622 -5.13 -38.29 37.27
CA THR A 622 -6.16 -38.42 38.30
C THR A 622 -7.40 -37.64 37.89
N TYR A 623 -8.56 -38.27 38.10
CA TYR A 623 -9.86 -37.69 37.84
C TYR A 623 -10.62 -37.53 39.15
N SER A 624 -11.27 -36.39 39.33
CA SER A 624 -12.10 -36.11 40.49
C SER A 624 -13.27 -35.23 40.08
N ASN A 625 -14.34 -35.26 40.87
CA ASN A 625 -15.47 -34.38 40.68
C ASN A 625 -15.36 -33.19 41.64
N LEU A 626 -15.55 -31.97 41.15
CA LEU A 626 -15.43 -30.75 41.96
C LEU A 626 -16.42 -30.75 43.13
N SER A 627 -17.65 -31.22 42.90
CA SER A 627 -18.68 -31.23 43.95
C SER A 627 -18.32 -32.17 45.11
N SER A 628 -17.63 -33.28 44.85
CA SER A 628 -17.17 -34.17 45.93
C SER A 628 -16.03 -33.57 46.77
N LEU A 629 -15.36 -32.54 46.26
CA LEU A 629 -14.35 -31.76 46.96
C LEU A 629 -14.93 -30.51 47.67
N GLY A 630 -16.25 -30.31 47.62
CA GLY A 630 -16.91 -29.12 48.17
C GLY A 630 -16.71 -27.87 47.31
N LEU A 631 -16.38 -28.03 46.02
CA LEU A 631 -16.13 -26.96 45.06
C LEU A 631 -17.30 -26.85 44.04
N PRO A 632 -17.65 -25.63 43.59
CA PRO A 632 -18.63 -25.46 42.53
C PRO A 632 -18.11 -25.95 41.17
N CYS A 633 -19.04 -26.32 40.29
CA CYS A 633 -18.73 -26.63 38.89
C CYS A 633 -18.57 -25.34 38.05
N ASN A 634 -17.98 -25.48 36.87
CA ASN A 634 -17.68 -24.44 35.88
C ASN A 634 -16.85 -23.31 36.52
N MET A 635 -15.67 -23.64 37.04
CA MET A 635 -14.81 -22.67 37.71
C MET A 635 -14.42 -21.54 36.75
N ASP A 636 -14.47 -20.30 37.22
CA ASP A 636 -14.22 -19.12 36.39
C ASP A 636 -12.72 -18.84 36.21
N ALA A 637 -11.91 -19.17 37.22
CA ALA A 637 -10.47 -18.98 37.19
C ALA A 637 -9.80 -19.80 38.30
N ALA A 638 -8.52 -20.13 38.10
CA ALA A 638 -7.71 -20.71 39.16
C ALA A 638 -6.24 -20.29 39.03
N PHE A 639 -5.55 -20.18 40.15
CA PHE A 639 -4.09 -20.07 40.15
C PHE A 639 -3.49 -20.64 41.43
N THR A 640 -2.21 -20.98 41.38
CA THR A 640 -1.49 -21.50 42.55
C THR A 640 -0.41 -20.55 43.01
N LYS A 641 -0.34 -20.37 44.32
CA LYS A 641 0.69 -19.58 45.01
C LYS A 641 1.24 -20.38 46.17
N GLY A 642 2.54 -20.67 46.11
CA GLY A 642 3.18 -21.59 47.05
C GLY A 642 2.53 -22.98 46.93
N THR A 643 2.00 -23.49 48.04
CA THR A 643 1.32 -24.80 48.11
C THR A 643 -0.21 -24.68 48.07
N ASN A 644 -0.74 -23.47 47.92
CA ASN A 644 -2.18 -23.21 47.94
C ASN A 644 -2.69 -22.87 46.54
N THR A 645 -3.74 -23.56 46.11
CA THR A 645 -4.51 -23.28 44.90
C THR A 645 -5.71 -22.43 45.28
N TYR A 646 -5.96 -21.35 44.55
CA TYR A 646 -7.13 -20.49 44.69
C TYR A 646 -8.03 -20.73 43.47
N LEU A 647 -9.28 -21.12 43.70
CA LEU A 647 -10.28 -21.37 42.65
C LEU A 647 -11.43 -20.39 42.80
N PHE A 648 -11.84 -19.74 41.72
CA PHE A 648 -12.80 -18.64 41.71
C PHE A 648 -14.09 -19.06 41.01
N LYS A 649 -15.23 -18.66 41.59
CA LYS A 649 -16.55 -18.77 40.96
C LYS A 649 -17.47 -17.63 41.40
N GLY A 650 -18.06 -16.92 40.45
CA GLY A 650 -18.91 -15.77 40.71
C GLY A 650 -18.16 -14.72 41.52
N CYS A 651 -18.73 -14.31 42.66
CA CYS A 651 -18.11 -13.37 43.60
C CYS A 651 -17.30 -14.05 44.71
N GLN A 652 -16.96 -15.34 44.57
CA GLN A 652 -16.37 -16.15 45.63
C GLN A 652 -15.10 -16.87 45.16
N TYR A 653 -14.26 -17.24 46.13
CA TYR A 653 -13.14 -18.13 45.91
C TYR A 653 -13.00 -19.18 47.03
N TRP A 654 -12.36 -20.29 46.69
CA TRP A 654 -11.97 -21.36 47.61
C TRP A 654 -10.46 -21.50 47.57
N GLN A 655 -9.87 -21.81 48.72
CA GLN A 655 -8.46 -22.14 48.82
C GLN A 655 -8.33 -23.64 49.07
N ARG A 656 -7.53 -24.32 48.24
CA ARG A 656 -7.19 -25.73 48.39
C ARG A 656 -5.71 -25.86 48.70
N SER A 657 -5.38 -26.45 49.85
CA SER A 657 -3.99 -26.73 50.23
C SER A 657 -3.46 -27.99 49.52
N ALA A 658 -2.14 -28.19 49.58
CA ALA A 658 -1.45 -29.31 48.92
C ALA A 658 -1.90 -30.71 49.42
N ASP A 659 -2.36 -30.82 50.66
CA ASP A 659 -2.95 -32.05 51.23
C ASP A 659 -4.43 -32.25 50.81
N GLY A 660 -4.99 -31.33 50.03
CA GLY A 660 -6.33 -31.41 49.48
C GLY A 660 -7.43 -30.84 50.36
N HIS A 661 -7.10 -30.24 51.51
CA HIS A 661 -8.09 -29.55 52.33
C HIS A 661 -8.59 -28.28 51.63
N VAL A 662 -9.91 -28.09 51.61
CA VAL A 662 -10.57 -26.95 50.96
C VAL A 662 -11.18 -26.05 52.02
N THR A 663 -10.87 -24.76 51.96
CA THR A 663 -11.48 -23.70 52.77
C THR A 663 -12.21 -22.69 51.88
N GLY A 664 -13.25 -22.06 52.42
CA GLY A 664 -14.10 -21.11 51.69
C GLY A 664 -15.59 -21.48 51.73
N PRO A 665 -16.44 -20.76 50.97
CA PRO A 665 -16.08 -19.64 50.10
C PRO A 665 -15.66 -18.38 50.88
N GLN A 666 -14.73 -17.62 50.31
CA GLN A 666 -14.34 -16.27 50.71
C GLN A 666 -14.66 -15.28 49.58
N PRO A 667 -14.87 -13.98 49.84
CA PRO A 667 -15.25 -13.03 48.81
C PRO A 667 -14.08 -12.60 47.92
N THR A 668 -14.31 -12.39 46.62
CA THR A 668 -13.27 -11.90 45.68
C THR A 668 -12.73 -10.51 46.04
N THR A 669 -13.46 -9.76 46.86
CA THR A 669 -13.05 -8.45 47.37
C THR A 669 -11.80 -8.50 48.23
N ASP A 670 -11.44 -9.67 48.77
CA ASP A 670 -10.17 -9.87 49.48
C ASP A 670 -8.96 -9.61 48.56
N PHE A 671 -9.14 -9.81 47.25
CA PHE A 671 -8.16 -9.47 46.21
C PHE A 671 -8.48 -8.14 45.50
N SER A 672 -9.50 -7.40 45.94
CA SER A 672 -10.07 -6.24 45.24
C SER A 672 -10.56 -6.55 43.82
N LEU A 673 -10.96 -7.80 43.55
CA LEU A 673 -11.36 -8.28 42.23
C LEU A 673 -12.88 -8.21 42.00
N PRO A 674 -13.33 -8.00 40.74
CA PRO A 674 -14.72 -8.16 40.37
C PRO A 674 -15.16 -9.64 40.40
N CYS A 675 -16.47 -9.88 40.42
CA CYS A 675 -17.04 -11.23 40.24
C CYS A 675 -16.85 -11.75 38.81
N ASP A 676 -17.11 -13.04 38.57
CA ASP A 676 -17.18 -13.66 37.23
C ASP A 676 -15.91 -13.40 36.42
N LEU A 677 -14.78 -13.88 36.93
CA LEU A 677 -13.51 -13.80 36.22
C LEU A 677 -13.55 -14.64 34.93
N SER A 678 -12.70 -14.30 33.98
CA SER A 678 -12.50 -15.09 32.76
C SER A 678 -11.32 -16.05 32.91
N ALA A 679 -10.27 -15.65 33.63
CA ALA A 679 -9.11 -16.50 33.91
C ALA A 679 -8.23 -15.89 35.01
N ALA A 680 -7.27 -16.67 35.51
CA ALA A 680 -6.16 -16.19 36.32
C ALA A 680 -4.86 -16.89 35.91
N LEU A 681 -3.73 -16.19 36.03
CA LEU A 681 -2.41 -16.69 35.67
C LEU A 681 -1.39 -16.28 36.71
N ARG A 682 -0.65 -17.25 37.27
CA ARG A 682 0.60 -16.96 37.97
C ARG A 682 1.73 -16.88 36.95
N ALA A 683 2.18 -15.67 36.61
CA ALA A 683 3.12 -15.44 35.51
C ALA A 683 4.59 -15.65 35.92
N PRO A 684 5.52 -15.80 34.95
CA PRO A 684 6.95 -15.95 35.21
C PRO A 684 7.60 -14.79 35.98
N ASP A 685 7.05 -13.58 35.89
CA ASP A 685 7.52 -12.40 36.64
C ASP A 685 7.14 -12.41 38.14
N GLY A 686 6.46 -13.47 38.59
CA GLY A 686 6.02 -13.63 39.98
C GLY A 686 4.76 -12.85 40.33
N LYS A 687 4.10 -12.18 39.38
CA LYS A 687 2.80 -11.54 39.60
C LYS A 687 1.66 -12.51 39.28
N THR A 688 0.51 -12.28 39.89
CA THR A 688 -0.73 -12.93 39.46
C THR A 688 -1.50 -11.98 38.53
N TYR A 689 -1.87 -12.45 37.35
CA TYR A 689 -2.71 -11.71 36.43
C TYR A 689 -4.13 -12.27 36.48
N PHE A 690 -5.11 -11.39 36.60
CA PHE A 690 -6.54 -11.73 36.59
C PHE A 690 -7.19 -11.15 35.36
N PHE A 691 -8.10 -11.88 34.74
CA PHE A 691 -8.76 -11.51 33.49
C PHE A 691 -10.27 -11.48 33.70
N LYS A 692 -10.96 -10.50 33.10
CA LYS A 692 -12.42 -10.44 33.07
C LYS A 692 -12.88 -9.65 31.86
N GLY A 693 -13.61 -10.31 30.97
CA GLY A 693 -14.10 -9.71 29.72
C GLY A 693 -12.92 -9.10 28.96
N GLU A 694 -12.99 -7.81 28.66
CA GLU A 694 -11.95 -7.10 27.91
C GLU A 694 -10.84 -6.50 28.81
N ASN A 695 -10.81 -6.82 30.10
CA ASN A 695 -9.86 -6.24 31.05
C ASN A 695 -8.97 -7.29 31.69
N TYR A 696 -7.77 -6.85 32.09
CA TYR A 696 -6.90 -7.58 32.99
C TYR A 696 -6.31 -6.69 34.08
N TRP A 697 -5.87 -7.32 35.15
CA TRP A 697 -5.19 -6.69 36.29
C TRP A 697 -3.96 -7.51 36.67
N SER A 698 -2.93 -6.86 37.18
CA SER A 698 -1.80 -7.53 37.83
C SER A 698 -1.89 -7.35 39.34
N TYR A 699 -1.55 -8.39 40.09
CA TYR A 699 -1.61 -8.45 41.55
C TYR A 699 -0.27 -8.87 42.14
N THR A 700 0.16 -8.14 43.17
CA THR A 700 1.24 -8.52 44.07
C THR A 700 0.79 -8.37 45.52
N ASP A 701 1.40 -9.12 46.44
CA ASP A 701 1.03 -9.02 47.87
C ASP A 701 1.38 -7.66 48.47
N GLU A 702 2.46 -7.05 48.00
CA GLU A 702 2.96 -5.75 48.49
C GLU A 702 2.18 -4.57 47.87
N GLY A 703 1.83 -4.69 46.59
CA GLY A 703 1.24 -3.60 45.80
C GLY A 703 -0.27 -3.71 45.60
N GLY A 704 -0.87 -4.83 45.97
CA GLY A 704 -2.28 -5.11 45.72
C GLY A 704 -2.60 -5.24 44.22
N LEU A 705 -3.85 -4.96 43.87
CA LEU A 705 -4.34 -5.03 42.49
C LEU A 705 -4.00 -3.74 41.72
N SER A 706 -3.48 -3.86 40.51
CA SER A 706 -3.24 -2.70 39.63
C SER A 706 -4.54 -2.06 39.15
N THR A 707 -4.45 -0.96 38.42
CA THR A 707 -5.57 -0.49 37.60
C THR A 707 -5.85 -1.48 36.46
N ALA A 708 -7.09 -1.46 35.96
CA ALA A 708 -7.50 -2.27 34.82
C ALA A 708 -6.73 -1.87 33.55
N LYS A 709 -6.34 -2.86 32.77
CA LYS A 709 -5.69 -2.72 31.46
C LYS A 709 -6.46 -3.52 30.41
N ASP A 710 -6.33 -3.16 29.14
CA ASP A 710 -7.04 -3.82 28.04
C ASP A 710 -6.44 -5.20 27.78
N ILE A 711 -7.25 -6.26 27.75
CA ILE A 711 -6.77 -7.64 27.55
C ILE A 711 -6.06 -7.84 26.20
N LEU A 712 -6.37 -7.03 25.18
CA LEU A 712 -5.69 -7.06 23.88
C LEU A 712 -4.32 -6.37 23.92
N ASP A 713 -3.98 -5.67 25.01
CA ASP A 713 -2.58 -5.31 25.31
C ASP A 713 -1.77 -6.53 25.76
N TRP A 714 -2.44 -7.62 26.17
CA TRP A 714 -1.78 -8.86 26.57
C TRP A 714 -1.58 -9.82 25.39
N SER A 715 -2.61 -10.09 24.58
CA SER A 715 -2.47 -10.83 23.31
C SER A 715 -3.60 -10.52 22.33
N ALA A 716 -3.27 -10.45 21.04
CA ALA A 716 -4.24 -10.33 19.95
C ALA A 716 -5.00 -11.64 19.66
N ASP A 717 -4.54 -12.77 20.20
CA ASP A 717 -5.18 -14.08 19.99
C ASP A 717 -6.49 -14.24 20.72
N PHE A 718 -6.72 -13.44 21.75
CA PHE A 718 -7.99 -13.49 22.48
C PHE A 718 -9.14 -13.00 21.60
N LEU A 719 -8.87 -12.37 20.45
CA LEU A 719 -9.89 -12.04 19.49
C LEU A 719 -10.19 -13.22 18.56
N HIS A 720 -11.37 -13.79 18.73
CA HIS A 720 -11.96 -14.78 17.84
C HIS A 720 -12.94 -14.09 16.90
N CYS A 721 -12.91 -14.44 15.61
CA CYS A 721 -13.88 -13.99 14.64
C CYS A 721 -14.37 -15.18 13.81
N ASP A 722 -15.64 -15.16 13.43
CA ASP A 722 -16.30 -16.20 12.61
C ASP A 722 -15.81 -16.26 11.15
#